data_AF-A0A167XSQ4-F1
#
_entry.id   AF-A0A167XSQ4-F1
#
_cell.length_a   1.000
_cell.length_b   1.000
_cell.length_c   1.000
_cell.angle_alpha   90.00
_cell.angle_beta   90.00
_cell.angle_gamma   90.00
#
_symmetry.space_group_name_H-M   'P 1'
#
loop_
_entity.id
_entity.type
_entity.pdbx_description
1 polymer ?
#
loop_
_entity_poly.entity_id
_entity_poly.type
_entity_poly.pdbx_seq_one_letter_code
_entity_poly.pdbx_strand_id
1 'polypeptide(L)'
;MSTGRQTPDLKHHPDAWLQSSQSEIANGGQKKVDDVEKKIWFKSQPLTREFCHRLTHLQLTTDSHDQGYANHRTAGSWSWFEVAILPSPDATEPRKAMDGEELVFHSHSNRLGCKTATRSHGVVFDRRSKLLANLEVGDVLAVRICARFQGWQNIADYGPKFDKTLEDGVYTFTPTTSCYVHSDSAEISSRMWFTSPAFDKQSIAGLEAVQLFSHSRHQGDHDAPDSWSWFDIAILENADATTPKVKNGVTLVWLSHANRGNHPEVVKCNGQLFDQDTPDKEEVAQDGTIATDGSDLSRAKEIHQIRGALEVGNVIAVRVCAQFAGWENHAEFAQLVVRISNEEKDPDPTVLPDLTDAYEEGIKMQEDIDRYFQLVSSNCQTRYHSETTPLAAGEQRADMVLNPPADAPPPYSGPPLRVLSLDGGGVRGVSSLRILRNIMRRIATSEGLSEADGDNKLRPCDYFDMMAGTSTGGLIALMLGQLEYTVKECEDAYDRITTKIFYKKQTWVTNEQAAFVSGQILYDYRPLVEEVKSMVKAKFGNEDMKMKDAMAHPKKTSQCKVLVMSALASNTADGNTAVQLRSYNFDAPNKEYDNWCIWEAARATSAAPVFFERLRRNGFEYVDGGLGWNNPIIAMGAELNHLYTKDYPKACVLSLGTGVPPSMKLTTGLASVAGFIQIATNSESAHLVMSTFYDPNYYRFNLSLHDSGDDSVSGLVPGRIYGTREEMVKYEQVMVAMDDYKNIPAIREMTDKYLGRIGEELNACAEKMYIASKK
;
A
#
# COMPACT_ATOMS: atom_id res chain seq x y z
N MET A 1 -39.83 -46.85 -25.16
CA MET A 1 -38.71 -47.53 -25.83
C MET A 1 -37.67 -46.47 -26.19
N SER A 2 -36.41 -46.85 -26.00
CA SER A 2 -35.17 -46.04 -25.97
C SER A 2 -35.09 -44.79 -26.85
N THR A 3 -34.69 -43.68 -26.24
CA THR A 3 -33.85 -42.67 -26.89
C THR A 3 -32.76 -42.25 -25.90
N GLY A 4 -31.52 -42.50 -26.29
CA GLY A 4 -30.33 -42.26 -25.49
C GLY A 4 -30.15 -40.77 -25.17
N ARG A 5 -29.71 -40.50 -23.93
CA ARG A 5 -28.99 -39.27 -23.63
C ARG A 5 -27.51 -39.58 -23.83
N GLN A 6 -26.95 -39.06 -24.91
CA GLN A 6 -25.52 -38.86 -25.02
C GLN A 6 -25.05 -38.08 -23.78
N THR A 7 -24.16 -38.69 -23.01
CA THR A 7 -23.35 -38.00 -22.00
C THR A 7 -22.52 -36.93 -22.71
N PRO A 8 -22.31 -35.75 -22.10
CA PRO A 8 -21.45 -34.73 -22.68
C PRO A 8 -20.04 -35.31 -22.86
N ASP A 9 -19.46 -35.15 -24.04
CA ASP A 9 -18.04 -35.40 -24.30
C ASP A 9 -17.18 -34.47 -23.42
N LEU A 10 -16.91 -34.89 -22.19
CA LEU A 10 -15.72 -34.45 -21.47
C LEU A 10 -14.55 -35.09 -22.21
N LYS A 11 -13.72 -34.27 -22.87
CA LYS A 11 -12.44 -34.70 -23.43
C LYS A 11 -11.53 -35.14 -22.27
N HIS A 12 -11.69 -36.37 -21.80
CA HIS A 12 -10.79 -36.98 -20.84
C HIS A 12 -9.39 -37.12 -21.48
N HIS A 13 -8.33 -36.95 -20.69
CA HIS A 13 -6.99 -37.33 -21.14
C HIS A 13 -7.03 -38.84 -21.49
N PRO A 14 -6.63 -39.26 -22.71
CA PRO A 14 -6.95 -40.59 -23.25
C PRO A 14 -6.47 -41.76 -22.38
N ASP A 15 -5.45 -41.52 -21.55
CA ASP A 15 -4.84 -42.53 -20.68
C ASP A 15 -5.28 -42.50 -19.21
N ALA A 16 -6.02 -41.49 -18.76
CA ALA A 16 -6.23 -41.18 -17.33
C ALA A 16 -7.58 -41.64 -16.75
N TRP A 17 -8.14 -42.73 -17.28
CA TRP A 17 -9.36 -43.34 -16.75
C TRP A 17 -9.32 -44.86 -16.91
N LEU A 18 -10.07 -45.55 -16.05
CA LEU A 18 -10.27 -47.00 -16.08
C LEU A 18 -11.73 -47.32 -15.83
N GLN A 19 -12.28 -48.26 -16.60
CA GLN A 19 -13.60 -48.84 -16.37
C GLN A 19 -13.51 -50.35 -16.32
N SER A 20 -14.10 -50.96 -15.29
CA SER A 20 -14.19 -52.42 -15.21
C SER A 20 -15.07 -53.00 -16.33
N SER A 21 -14.50 -53.87 -17.16
CA SER A 21 -15.08 -54.42 -18.40
C SER A 21 -15.95 -55.68 -18.20
N GLN A 22 -16.85 -55.95 -19.16
CA GLN A 22 -17.48 -57.26 -19.34
C GLN A 22 -16.53 -58.19 -20.12
N SER A 23 -16.44 -59.47 -19.75
CA SER A 23 -16.12 -60.52 -20.72
C SER A 23 -17.40 -61.22 -21.11
N GLU A 24 -17.66 -61.32 -22.42
CA GLU A 24 -18.68 -62.23 -22.95
C GLU A 24 -18.38 -63.65 -22.48
N ILE A 25 -19.44 -64.33 -22.05
CA ILE A 25 -19.40 -65.73 -21.63
C ILE A 25 -19.06 -66.58 -22.86
N ALA A 26 -17.79 -66.99 -22.97
CA ALA A 26 -17.44 -68.19 -23.72
C ALA A 26 -17.36 -69.37 -22.73
N ASN A 27 -18.48 -70.09 -22.63
CA ASN A 27 -18.63 -71.42 -22.06
C ASN A 27 -18.05 -71.70 -20.65
N GLY A 28 -18.93 -71.63 -19.65
CA GLY A 28 -18.97 -72.65 -18.59
C GLY A 28 -17.92 -72.58 -17.48
N GLY A 29 -17.66 -71.40 -16.91
CA GLY A 29 -16.95 -71.27 -15.64
C GLY A 29 -17.46 -70.08 -14.83
N GLN A 30 -17.99 -70.32 -13.63
CA GLN A 30 -18.28 -69.25 -12.66
C GLN A 30 -16.96 -68.56 -12.26
N LYS A 31 -16.78 -67.29 -12.63
CA LYS A 31 -15.72 -66.44 -12.06
C LYS A 31 -16.17 -65.87 -10.70
N LYS A 32 -15.23 -65.81 -9.75
CA LYS A 32 -15.42 -65.26 -8.39
C LYS A 32 -15.73 -63.75 -8.43
N VAL A 33 -16.48 -63.29 -7.44
CA VAL A 33 -17.02 -61.93 -7.25
C VAL A 33 -15.93 -60.85 -6.91
N ASP A 34 -14.64 -61.14 -7.17
CA ASP A 34 -13.50 -60.38 -6.65
C ASP A 34 -12.53 -59.82 -7.71
N ASP A 35 -12.90 -59.79 -9.01
CA ASP A 35 -12.01 -59.27 -10.04
C ASP A 35 -11.90 -57.72 -9.95
N VAL A 36 -10.74 -57.24 -9.53
CA VAL A 36 -10.34 -55.82 -9.54
C VAL A 36 -9.64 -55.52 -10.85
N GLU A 37 -10.12 -54.52 -11.61
CA GLU A 37 -9.38 -54.02 -12.76
C GLU A 37 -8.35 -52.97 -12.33
N LYS A 38 -7.16 -53.07 -12.93
CA LYS A 38 -6.01 -52.21 -12.63
C LYS A 38 -5.35 -51.77 -13.93
N LYS A 39 -4.97 -50.51 -14.01
CA LYS A 39 -4.20 -49.95 -15.13
C LYS A 39 -3.05 -49.11 -14.59
N ILE A 40 -1.85 -49.33 -15.10
CA ILE A 40 -0.73 -48.41 -14.84
C ILE A 40 -1.02 -47.11 -15.59
N TRP A 41 -1.10 -46.02 -14.84
CA TRP A 41 -1.40 -44.71 -15.38
C TRP A 41 -0.15 -43.96 -15.79
N PHE A 42 0.85 -43.91 -14.92
CA PHE A 42 2.18 -43.39 -15.25
C PHE A 42 3.27 -44.10 -14.43
N LYS A 43 4.50 -44.00 -14.93
CA LYS A 43 5.72 -44.58 -14.36
C LYS A 43 6.77 -43.49 -14.21
N SER A 44 7.62 -43.59 -13.19
CA SER A 44 8.83 -42.78 -13.06
C SER A 44 9.93 -43.26 -14.02
N GLN A 45 11.00 -42.47 -14.15
CA GLN A 45 12.27 -42.99 -14.62
C GLN A 45 12.87 -43.98 -13.60
N PRO A 46 13.85 -44.83 -14.00
CA PRO A 46 14.60 -45.66 -13.08
C PRO A 46 15.20 -44.83 -11.94
N LEU A 47 15.03 -45.30 -10.70
CA LEU A 47 15.49 -44.60 -9.51
C LEU A 47 17.02 -44.61 -9.44
N THR A 48 17.62 -43.45 -9.16
CA THR A 48 19.06 -43.33 -8.96
C THR A 48 19.47 -43.65 -7.52
N ARG A 49 20.76 -43.92 -7.30
CA ARG A 49 21.30 -44.15 -5.96
C ARG A 49 21.07 -42.96 -5.04
N GLU A 50 21.30 -41.76 -5.56
CA GLU A 50 21.14 -40.49 -4.86
C GLU A 50 19.68 -40.25 -4.50
N PHE A 51 18.74 -40.58 -5.39
CA PHE A 51 17.30 -40.49 -5.12
C PHE A 51 16.89 -41.43 -3.99
N CYS A 52 17.25 -42.72 -4.07
CA CYS A 52 16.94 -43.69 -3.01
C CYS A 52 17.54 -43.28 -1.66
N HIS A 53 18.75 -42.70 -1.65
CA HIS A 53 19.39 -42.23 -0.42
C HIS A 53 18.73 -40.97 0.17
N ARG A 54 18.25 -40.05 -0.67
CA ARG A 54 17.65 -38.76 -0.23
C ARG A 54 16.15 -38.86 0.06
N LEU A 55 15.45 -39.85 -0.48
CA LEU A 55 14.01 -40.01 -0.25
C LEU A 55 13.71 -40.22 1.24
N THR A 56 12.89 -39.34 1.81
CA THR A 56 12.45 -39.41 3.21
C THR A 56 10.96 -39.74 3.32
N HIS A 57 10.15 -39.18 2.43
CA HIS A 57 8.71 -39.37 2.35
C HIS A 57 8.27 -39.40 0.88
N LEU A 58 7.22 -40.18 0.59
CA LEU A 58 6.53 -40.20 -0.69
C LEU A 58 5.02 -40.11 -0.43
N GLN A 59 4.34 -39.17 -1.09
CA GLN A 59 2.88 -39.06 -1.03
C GLN A 59 2.34 -38.86 -2.45
N LEU A 60 1.32 -39.65 -2.81
CA LEU A 60 0.61 -39.48 -4.07
C LEU A 60 -0.60 -38.56 -3.86
N THR A 61 -0.71 -37.53 -4.69
CA THR A 61 -1.85 -36.62 -4.73
C THR A 61 -2.51 -36.71 -6.10
N THR A 62 -3.84 -36.83 -6.14
CA THR A 62 -4.59 -36.90 -7.41
C THR A 62 -5.77 -35.93 -7.39
N ASP A 63 -6.13 -35.39 -8.56
CA ASP A 63 -7.45 -34.81 -8.78
C ASP A 63 -8.28 -35.86 -9.50
N SER A 64 -9.26 -36.43 -8.80
CA SER A 64 -9.99 -37.60 -9.27
C SER A 64 -11.41 -37.63 -8.74
N HIS A 65 -12.29 -38.35 -9.44
CA HIS A 65 -13.64 -38.60 -8.98
C HIS A 65 -14.12 -40.00 -9.34
N ASP A 66 -15.22 -40.35 -8.69
CA ASP A 66 -15.96 -41.58 -8.89
C ASP A 66 -17.14 -41.35 -9.86
N GLN A 67 -17.83 -42.40 -10.27
CA GLN A 67 -19.01 -42.29 -11.15
C GLN A 67 -20.29 -41.79 -10.46
N GLY A 68 -20.24 -41.51 -9.15
CA GLY A 68 -21.28 -40.76 -8.44
C GLY A 68 -22.44 -41.54 -7.79
N TYR A 69 -22.59 -42.87 -7.92
CA TYR A 69 -23.62 -43.64 -7.17
C TYR A 69 -23.18 -45.07 -6.83
N ALA A 70 -23.46 -45.50 -5.59
CA ALA A 70 -23.21 -46.87 -5.10
C ALA A 70 -24.44 -47.45 -4.40
N ASN A 71 -24.78 -48.70 -4.74
CA ASN A 71 -25.94 -49.43 -4.20
C ASN A 71 -25.75 -49.85 -2.73
N HIS A 72 -24.50 -49.82 -2.23
CA HIS A 72 -24.13 -50.18 -0.86
C HIS A 72 -23.21 -49.09 -0.26
N ARG A 73 -23.81 -48.02 0.28
CA ARG A 73 -23.06 -46.88 0.86
C ARG A 73 -22.13 -47.26 2.02
N THR A 74 -22.38 -48.38 2.70
CA THR A 74 -21.56 -48.88 3.82
C THR A 74 -20.30 -49.63 3.39
N ALA A 75 -20.16 -49.97 2.11
CA ALA A 75 -19.03 -50.74 1.59
C ALA A 75 -17.85 -49.87 1.11
N GLY A 76 -17.89 -48.56 1.30
CA GLY A 76 -16.83 -47.63 0.88
C GLY A 76 -16.83 -47.31 -0.62
N SER A 77 -15.83 -46.55 -1.10
CA SER A 77 -15.61 -46.36 -2.54
C SER A 77 -14.97 -47.60 -3.15
N TRP A 78 -15.35 -47.91 -4.38
CA TRP A 78 -14.83 -49.04 -5.15
C TRP A 78 -13.87 -48.59 -6.26
N SER A 79 -13.37 -47.34 -6.18
CA SER A 79 -12.30 -46.80 -7.02
C SER A 79 -11.21 -46.17 -6.15
N TRP A 80 -9.95 -46.49 -6.45
CA TRP A 80 -8.80 -46.05 -5.65
C TRP A 80 -7.49 -45.99 -6.46
N PHE A 81 -6.44 -45.48 -5.83
CA PHE A 81 -5.10 -45.39 -6.38
C PHE A 81 -4.10 -46.18 -5.55
N GLU A 82 -3.11 -46.77 -6.22
CA GLU A 82 -2.01 -47.51 -5.62
C GLU A 82 -0.67 -47.01 -6.14
N VAL A 83 0.37 -47.13 -5.33
CA VAL A 83 1.78 -46.95 -5.73
C VAL A 83 2.43 -48.33 -5.82
N ALA A 84 3.04 -48.65 -6.94
CA ALA A 84 3.68 -49.92 -7.23
C ALA A 84 5.17 -49.73 -7.52
N ILE A 85 5.99 -50.69 -7.11
CA ILE A 85 7.42 -50.76 -7.47
C ILE A 85 7.55 -51.71 -8.66
N LEU A 86 8.02 -51.21 -9.80
CA LEU A 86 8.33 -52.00 -10.99
C LEU A 86 9.84 -52.25 -11.07
N PRO A 87 10.29 -53.42 -11.56
CA PRO A 87 11.71 -53.74 -11.66
C PRO A 87 12.43 -53.02 -12.81
N SER A 88 11.70 -52.45 -13.78
CA SER A 88 12.27 -51.72 -14.92
C SER A 88 11.21 -50.84 -15.61
N PRO A 89 11.61 -49.88 -16.49
CA PRO A 89 10.68 -49.04 -17.24
C PRO A 89 9.69 -49.81 -18.11
N ASP A 90 10.15 -50.91 -18.71
CA ASP A 90 9.35 -51.74 -19.62
C ASP A 90 8.43 -52.72 -18.88
N ALA A 91 8.65 -52.94 -17.58
CA ALA A 91 7.87 -53.89 -16.80
C ALA A 91 6.41 -53.44 -16.67
N THR A 92 5.47 -54.34 -16.93
CA THR A 92 4.03 -54.09 -16.81
C THR A 92 3.45 -54.59 -15.48
N GLU A 93 4.24 -55.34 -14.71
CA GLU A 93 3.83 -55.96 -13.45
C GLU A 93 4.72 -55.49 -12.29
N PRO A 94 4.16 -55.32 -11.07
CA PRO A 94 4.93 -55.00 -9.88
C PRO A 94 5.97 -56.06 -9.55
N ARG A 95 7.10 -55.59 -9.04
CA ARG A 95 8.12 -56.42 -8.42
C ARG A 95 7.53 -57.12 -7.20
N LYS A 96 7.92 -58.37 -6.99
CA LYS A 96 7.46 -59.17 -5.84
C LYS A 96 8.53 -59.17 -4.75
N ALA A 97 8.09 -59.08 -3.50
CA ALA A 97 8.93 -59.29 -2.33
C ALA A 97 9.35 -60.77 -2.21
N MET A 98 10.29 -61.08 -1.31
CA MET A 98 10.79 -62.45 -1.11
C MET A 98 9.70 -63.45 -0.68
N ASP A 99 8.63 -62.98 -0.05
CA ASP A 99 7.46 -63.77 0.36
C ASP A 99 6.44 -63.99 -0.79
N GLY A 100 6.71 -63.42 -1.98
CA GLY A 100 5.87 -63.53 -3.16
C GLY A 100 4.76 -62.48 -3.26
N GLU A 101 4.62 -61.58 -2.28
CA GLU A 101 3.65 -60.47 -2.34
C GLU A 101 4.08 -59.40 -3.36
N GLU A 102 3.12 -58.84 -4.10
CA GLU A 102 3.40 -57.68 -4.97
C GLU A 102 3.75 -56.45 -4.13
N LEU A 103 4.81 -55.73 -4.51
CA LEU A 103 5.21 -54.48 -3.90
C LEU A 103 4.29 -53.34 -4.37
N VAL A 104 3.07 -53.37 -3.86
CA VAL A 104 1.98 -52.46 -4.18
C VAL A 104 1.39 -51.95 -2.88
N PHE A 105 1.19 -50.64 -2.82
CA PHE A 105 0.76 -49.95 -1.63
C PHE A 105 -0.45 -49.09 -1.93
N HIS A 106 -1.52 -49.26 -1.15
CA HIS A 106 -2.72 -48.44 -1.26
C HIS A 106 -2.41 -47.00 -0.89
N SER A 107 -2.81 -46.04 -1.75
CA SER A 107 -2.60 -44.62 -1.50
C SER A 107 -3.83 -43.96 -0.89
N HIS A 108 -4.94 -43.94 -1.61
CA HIS A 108 -6.23 -43.39 -1.17
C HIS A 108 -7.36 -43.88 -2.08
N SER A 109 -8.58 -43.81 -1.59
CA SER A 109 -9.81 -44.11 -2.34
C SER A 109 -10.53 -42.83 -2.74
N ASN A 110 -11.25 -42.86 -3.86
CA ASN A 110 -12.08 -41.73 -4.28
C ASN A 110 -13.21 -41.47 -3.28
N ARG A 111 -13.68 -40.22 -3.22
CA ARG A 111 -14.86 -39.90 -2.41
C ARG A 111 -16.12 -40.41 -3.09
N LEU A 112 -16.83 -41.30 -2.40
CA LEU A 112 -18.09 -41.87 -2.89
C LEU A 112 -19.12 -40.78 -3.19
N GLY A 113 -19.71 -40.80 -4.39
CA GLY A 113 -20.79 -39.89 -4.78
C GLY A 113 -20.33 -38.54 -5.33
N CYS A 114 -19.03 -38.32 -5.50
CA CYS A 114 -18.51 -37.09 -6.08
C CYS A 114 -18.50 -37.16 -7.62
N LYS A 115 -19.11 -36.18 -8.30
CA LYS A 115 -19.21 -36.11 -9.78
C LYS A 115 -18.21 -35.15 -10.42
N THR A 116 -17.43 -34.45 -9.60
CA THR A 116 -16.42 -33.46 -10.01
C THR A 116 -15.09 -33.89 -9.42
N ALA A 117 -13.98 -33.77 -10.15
CA ALA A 117 -12.68 -34.11 -9.62
C ALA A 117 -12.39 -33.35 -8.31
N THR A 118 -11.98 -34.09 -7.29
CA THR A 118 -11.60 -33.55 -5.99
C THR A 118 -10.17 -33.95 -5.67
N ARG A 119 -9.39 -33.01 -5.13
CA ARG A 119 -8.01 -33.29 -4.74
C ARG A 119 -7.98 -34.22 -3.54
N SER A 120 -7.35 -35.37 -3.70
CA SER A 120 -7.17 -36.38 -2.66
C SER A 120 -5.68 -36.56 -2.37
N HIS A 121 -5.34 -36.56 -1.08
CA HIS A 121 -3.98 -36.77 -0.60
C HIS A 121 -3.85 -38.19 -0.06
N GLY A 122 -2.91 -38.95 -0.60
CA GLY A 122 -2.64 -40.32 -0.22
C GLY A 122 -1.99 -40.49 1.15
N VAL A 123 -1.86 -41.74 1.58
CA VAL A 123 -0.97 -42.11 2.69
C VAL A 123 0.45 -41.62 2.40
N VAL A 124 1.10 -41.07 3.44
CA VAL A 124 2.51 -40.69 3.39
C VAL A 124 3.36 -41.92 3.69
N PHE A 125 4.16 -42.35 2.72
CA PHE A 125 5.13 -43.43 2.87
C PHE A 125 6.45 -42.86 3.37
N ASP A 126 6.79 -43.09 4.63
CA ASP A 126 8.06 -42.68 5.23
C ASP A 126 9.11 -43.82 5.15
N ARG A 127 10.32 -43.59 5.67
CA ARG A 127 11.39 -44.61 5.69
C ARG A 127 11.06 -45.88 6.47
N ARG A 128 10.00 -45.87 7.30
CA ARG A 128 9.54 -47.04 8.05
C ARG A 128 8.51 -47.83 7.23
N SER A 129 7.96 -47.25 6.17
CA SER A 129 7.04 -47.92 5.27
C SER A 129 7.73 -49.06 4.51
N LYS A 130 6.99 -50.15 4.30
CA LYS A 130 7.42 -51.25 3.42
C LYS A 130 7.70 -50.77 1.99
N LEU A 131 7.08 -49.66 1.54
CA LEU A 131 7.33 -49.09 0.21
C LEU A 131 8.77 -48.60 0.10
N LEU A 132 9.17 -47.64 0.93
CA LEU A 132 10.53 -47.08 0.86
C LEU A 132 11.61 -48.11 1.23
N ALA A 133 11.30 -49.04 2.14
CA ALA A 133 12.24 -50.09 2.55
C ALA A 133 12.58 -51.09 1.43
N ASN A 134 11.72 -51.22 0.41
CA ASN A 134 11.91 -52.13 -0.72
C ASN A 134 12.28 -51.40 -2.02
N LEU A 135 12.73 -50.14 -1.96
CA LEU A 135 13.22 -49.44 -3.16
C LEU A 135 14.70 -49.75 -3.40
N GLU A 136 15.01 -50.17 -4.62
CA GLU A 136 16.36 -50.40 -5.09
C GLU A 136 16.71 -49.47 -6.27
N VAL A 137 18.01 -49.28 -6.48
CA VAL A 137 18.50 -48.50 -7.64
C VAL A 137 18.11 -49.22 -8.92
N GLY A 138 17.50 -48.49 -9.85
CA GLY A 138 16.97 -49.03 -11.10
C GLY A 138 15.49 -49.39 -11.07
N ASP A 139 14.86 -49.48 -9.90
CA ASP A 139 13.40 -49.66 -9.79
C ASP A 139 12.66 -48.48 -10.40
N VAL A 140 11.37 -48.66 -10.69
CA VAL A 140 10.49 -47.62 -11.23
C VAL A 140 9.24 -47.52 -10.36
N LEU A 141 8.91 -46.32 -9.90
CA LEU A 141 7.66 -46.06 -9.19
C LEU A 141 6.53 -45.91 -10.22
N ALA A 142 5.45 -46.66 -10.05
CA ALA A 142 4.28 -46.60 -10.91
C ALA A 142 3.01 -46.30 -10.12
N VAL A 143 2.08 -45.57 -10.71
CA VAL A 143 0.76 -45.34 -10.14
C VAL A 143 -0.26 -46.20 -10.86
N ARG A 144 -1.00 -47.02 -10.10
CA ARG A 144 -2.12 -47.81 -10.62
C ARG A 144 -3.44 -47.13 -10.30
N ILE A 145 -4.28 -47.01 -11.32
CA ILE A 145 -5.70 -46.69 -11.18
C ILE A 145 -6.42 -48.02 -11.00
N CYS A 146 -7.25 -48.11 -9.97
CA CYS A 146 -8.02 -49.31 -9.64
C CYS A 146 -9.53 -48.99 -9.63
N ALA A 147 -10.32 -49.93 -10.15
CA ALA A 147 -11.78 -49.92 -10.07
C ALA A 147 -12.30 -51.35 -9.88
N ARG A 148 -13.34 -51.51 -9.05
CA ARG A 148 -13.96 -52.80 -8.74
C ARG A 148 -15.45 -52.78 -9.04
N PHE A 149 -15.96 -53.93 -9.50
CA PHE A 149 -17.33 -54.20 -9.94
C PHE A 149 -17.68 -53.65 -11.33
N GLN A 150 -18.50 -54.41 -12.04
CA GLN A 150 -18.87 -54.16 -13.43
C GLN A 150 -19.41 -52.73 -13.62
N GLY A 151 -18.84 -52.01 -14.60
CA GLY A 151 -19.27 -50.66 -14.95
C GLY A 151 -18.67 -49.55 -14.10
N TRP A 152 -17.92 -49.85 -13.04
CA TRP A 152 -17.26 -48.84 -12.20
C TRP A 152 -16.13 -48.11 -12.89
N GLN A 153 -16.14 -46.77 -12.82
CA GLN A 153 -15.14 -45.89 -13.42
C GLN A 153 -14.33 -45.14 -12.35
N ASN A 154 -13.00 -45.09 -12.56
CA ASN A 154 -12.10 -44.16 -11.86
C ASN A 154 -11.56 -43.18 -12.90
N ILE A 155 -11.84 -41.90 -12.70
CA ILE A 155 -11.46 -40.82 -13.62
C ILE A 155 -10.49 -39.91 -12.88
N ALA A 156 -9.30 -39.73 -13.44
CA ALA A 156 -8.27 -38.85 -12.92
C ALA A 156 -7.98 -37.73 -13.92
N ASP A 157 -8.13 -36.48 -13.49
CA ASP A 157 -7.96 -35.32 -14.36
C ASP A 157 -6.51 -34.84 -14.40
N TYR A 158 -5.73 -35.10 -13.35
CA TYR A 158 -4.32 -34.71 -13.25
C TYR A 158 -3.46 -35.71 -12.47
N GLY A 159 -2.34 -36.13 -13.08
CA GLY A 159 -1.27 -36.92 -12.46
C GLY A 159 0.11 -36.42 -12.92
N PRO A 160 1.15 -36.47 -12.07
CA PRO A 160 2.50 -36.03 -12.44
C PRO A 160 3.05 -36.86 -13.60
N LYS A 161 3.56 -36.20 -14.64
CA LYS A 161 4.31 -36.85 -15.75
C LYS A 161 5.80 -36.92 -15.38
N PHE A 162 6.41 -38.09 -15.53
CA PHE A 162 7.85 -38.32 -15.29
C PHE A 162 8.61 -38.60 -16.61
N ASP A 163 8.35 -37.79 -17.64
CA ASP A 163 8.92 -37.97 -18.98
C ASP A 163 10.33 -37.38 -19.16
N LYS A 164 10.90 -36.77 -18.11
CA LYS A 164 12.31 -36.36 -18.04
C LYS A 164 13.07 -37.16 -16.99
N THR A 165 14.38 -37.35 -17.21
CA THR A 165 15.34 -37.80 -16.19
C THR A 165 15.05 -37.04 -14.89
N LEU A 166 15.03 -37.72 -13.73
CA LEU A 166 14.86 -37.08 -12.41
C LEU A 166 16.12 -36.26 -12.10
N GLU A 167 16.24 -35.12 -12.78
CA GLU A 167 17.34 -34.15 -12.76
C GLU A 167 17.22 -33.16 -11.58
N ASP A 168 16.04 -33.10 -10.94
CA ASP A 168 15.67 -32.06 -9.99
C ASP A 168 15.04 -32.63 -8.71
N GLY A 169 15.42 -32.10 -7.55
CA GLY A 169 14.73 -32.31 -6.29
C GLY A 169 13.63 -31.27 -6.11
N VAL A 170 12.36 -31.70 -6.13
CA VAL A 170 11.23 -30.87 -5.70
C VAL A 170 10.95 -31.17 -4.23
N TYR A 171 11.15 -30.17 -3.38
CA TYR A 171 10.93 -30.24 -1.95
C TYR A 171 9.64 -29.51 -1.59
N THR A 172 8.72 -30.20 -0.92
CA THR A 172 7.48 -29.60 -0.44
C THR A 172 7.52 -29.50 1.08
N PHE A 173 7.43 -28.28 1.59
CA PHE A 173 7.32 -27.99 3.01
C PHE A 173 5.86 -27.67 3.36
N THR A 174 5.35 -28.26 4.43
CA THR A 174 3.96 -28.13 4.86
C THR A 174 3.94 -27.83 6.36
N PRO A 175 3.16 -26.86 6.84
CA PRO A 175 3.06 -26.55 8.25
C PRO A 175 2.27 -27.64 8.98
N THR A 176 2.59 -27.85 10.26
CA THR A 176 1.87 -28.79 11.13
C THR A 176 0.69 -28.15 11.87
N THR A 177 0.60 -26.81 11.83
CA THR A 177 -0.44 -26.03 12.49
C THR A 177 -1.04 -25.02 11.53
N SER A 178 -2.24 -24.52 11.82
CA SER A 178 -2.75 -23.30 11.18
C SER A 178 -2.00 -22.06 11.69
N CYS A 179 -2.15 -20.94 10.99
CA CYS A 179 -1.67 -19.63 11.39
C CYS A 179 -2.82 -18.63 11.38
N TYR A 180 -2.90 -17.84 12.43
CA TYR A 180 -3.86 -16.75 12.57
C TYR A 180 -3.11 -15.46 12.87
N VAL A 181 -3.42 -14.42 12.11
CA VAL A 181 -2.90 -13.07 12.29
C VAL A 181 -4.08 -12.12 12.32
N HIS A 182 -4.10 -11.24 13.32
CA HIS A 182 -5.08 -10.16 13.46
C HIS A 182 -4.30 -8.85 13.57
N SER A 183 -4.77 -7.82 12.90
CA SER A 183 -4.19 -6.49 13.00
C SER A 183 -5.13 -5.56 13.75
N ASP A 184 -4.61 -4.92 14.80
CA ASP A 184 -5.32 -3.91 15.59
C ASP A 184 -4.97 -2.48 15.15
N SER A 185 -4.05 -2.32 14.19
CA SER A 185 -3.51 -1.04 13.76
C SER A 185 -3.26 -1.00 12.25
N ALA A 186 -2.88 0.18 11.75
CA ALA A 186 -2.46 0.40 10.37
C ALA A 186 -1.03 -0.12 10.05
N GLU A 187 -0.34 -0.72 11.04
CA GLU A 187 0.95 -1.38 10.86
C GLU A 187 0.76 -2.82 10.35
N ILE A 188 1.83 -3.40 9.79
CA ILE A 188 1.84 -4.79 9.36
C ILE A 188 1.91 -5.69 10.60
N SER A 189 0.80 -6.35 10.92
CA SER A 189 0.81 -7.49 11.84
C SER A 189 1.21 -8.73 11.06
N SER A 190 2.23 -9.45 11.52
CA SER A 190 2.70 -10.63 10.81
C SER A 190 3.23 -11.74 11.72
N ARG A 191 3.28 -12.95 11.19
CA ARG A 191 3.82 -14.13 11.87
C ARG A 191 4.55 -15.05 10.90
N MET A 192 5.74 -15.53 11.30
CA MET A 192 6.38 -16.65 10.63
C MET A 192 5.58 -17.91 10.88
N TRP A 193 5.08 -18.53 9.82
CA TRP A 193 4.26 -19.73 9.94
C TRP A 193 5.09 -21.00 9.94
N PHE A 194 5.96 -21.17 8.94
CA PHE A 194 6.88 -22.30 8.85
C PHE A 194 8.07 -21.94 7.95
N THR A 195 9.14 -22.72 8.08
CA THR A 195 10.41 -22.49 7.39
C THR A 195 10.88 -23.73 6.64
N SER A 196 11.72 -23.54 5.63
CA SER A 196 12.57 -24.58 5.07
C SER A 196 13.72 -24.91 6.04
N PRO A 197 14.43 -26.03 5.82
CA PRO A 197 15.77 -26.22 6.37
C PRO A 197 16.74 -25.11 5.91
N ALA A 198 17.83 -24.97 6.66
CA ALA A 198 18.92 -24.06 6.30
C ALA A 198 19.54 -24.47 4.96
N PHE A 199 19.74 -23.49 4.08
CA PHE A 199 20.35 -23.70 2.78
C PHE A 199 21.87 -23.79 2.91
N ASP A 200 22.44 -24.83 2.30
CA ASP A 200 23.88 -24.93 2.08
C ASP A 200 24.28 -24.34 0.71
N LYS A 201 25.59 -24.24 0.46
CA LYS A 201 26.12 -23.65 -0.77
C LYS A 201 25.56 -24.32 -2.03
N GLN A 202 25.45 -25.64 -2.02
CA GLN A 202 24.97 -26.42 -3.17
C GLN A 202 23.49 -26.19 -3.42
N SER A 203 22.68 -26.14 -2.36
CA SER A 203 21.25 -25.88 -2.41
C SER A 203 20.93 -24.47 -2.92
N ILE A 204 21.75 -23.47 -2.55
CA ILE A 204 21.63 -22.09 -3.07
C ILE A 204 21.95 -22.07 -4.56
N ALA A 205 23.09 -22.65 -4.97
CA ALA A 205 23.51 -22.67 -6.37
C ALA A 205 22.51 -23.39 -7.29
N GLY A 206 21.88 -24.45 -6.78
CA GLY A 206 20.87 -25.23 -7.48
C GLY A 206 19.45 -24.67 -7.40
N LEU A 207 19.17 -23.58 -6.67
CA LEU A 207 17.80 -23.08 -6.52
C LEU A 207 17.21 -22.61 -7.88
N GLU A 208 16.14 -23.27 -8.32
CA GLU A 208 15.49 -23.04 -9.60
C GLU A 208 14.10 -22.45 -9.50
N ALA A 209 13.33 -22.83 -8.47
CA ALA A 209 12.01 -22.28 -8.29
C ALA A 209 11.51 -22.31 -6.85
N VAL A 210 10.63 -21.37 -6.52
CA VAL A 210 9.87 -21.32 -5.26
C VAL A 210 8.41 -20.97 -5.58
N GLN A 211 7.47 -21.68 -4.97
CA GLN A 211 6.05 -21.34 -5.05
C GLN A 211 5.31 -21.75 -3.77
N LEU A 212 4.43 -20.89 -3.29
CA LEU A 212 3.57 -21.17 -2.15
C LEU A 212 2.14 -21.42 -2.60
N PHE A 213 1.53 -22.48 -2.09
CA PHE A 213 0.10 -22.74 -2.16
C PHE A 213 -0.49 -22.63 -0.77
N SER A 214 -1.67 -22.03 -0.63
CA SER A 214 -2.32 -21.86 0.68
C SER A 214 -3.81 -22.17 0.60
N HIS A 215 -4.37 -22.57 1.74
CA HIS A 215 -5.79 -22.56 2.03
C HIS A 215 -6.00 -21.52 3.12
N SER A 216 -6.60 -20.40 2.76
CA SER A 216 -6.78 -19.27 3.67
C SER A 216 -8.09 -18.53 3.42
N ARG A 217 -8.48 -17.74 4.41
CA ARG A 217 -9.54 -16.74 4.30
C ARG A 217 -9.12 -15.48 5.06
N HIS A 218 -9.70 -14.36 4.68
CA HIS A 218 -9.60 -13.11 5.43
C HIS A 218 -10.85 -12.92 6.30
N GLN A 219 -11.07 -11.75 6.89
CA GLN A 219 -12.32 -11.48 7.60
C GLN A 219 -13.53 -11.56 6.65
N GLY A 220 -14.73 -11.84 7.15
CA GLY A 220 -15.94 -11.93 6.30
C GLY A 220 -16.34 -10.61 5.62
N ASP A 221 -17.56 -10.57 5.08
CA ASP A 221 -18.13 -9.52 4.19
C ASP A 221 -17.50 -8.12 4.28
N HIS A 222 -16.53 -7.84 3.39
CA HIS A 222 -16.03 -6.50 3.12
C HIS A 222 -15.98 -6.24 1.61
N ASP A 223 -16.68 -5.18 1.17
CA ASP A 223 -16.72 -4.70 -0.22
C ASP A 223 -15.47 -3.88 -0.60
N ALA A 224 -14.28 -4.29 -0.13
CA ALA A 224 -13.02 -3.64 -0.49
C ALA A 224 -12.44 -4.26 -1.78
N PRO A 225 -12.02 -3.45 -2.77
CA PRO A 225 -11.45 -3.96 -4.02
C PRO A 225 -10.11 -4.67 -3.84
N ASP A 226 -9.38 -4.35 -2.75
CA ASP A 226 -8.07 -4.91 -2.41
C ASP A 226 -8.09 -5.54 -1.01
N SER A 227 -7.37 -6.65 -0.85
CA SER A 227 -7.26 -7.37 0.42
C SER A 227 -6.00 -6.98 1.15
N TRP A 228 -6.14 -6.60 2.42
CA TRP A 228 -5.02 -6.24 3.30
C TRP A 228 -4.54 -7.42 4.13
N SER A 229 -4.70 -8.63 3.60
CA SER A 229 -4.13 -9.85 4.15
C SER A 229 -3.45 -10.64 3.03
N TRP A 230 -2.19 -11.02 3.26
CA TRP A 230 -1.35 -11.63 2.24
C TRP A 230 -0.32 -12.57 2.83
N PHE A 231 0.42 -13.25 1.95
CA PHE A 231 1.49 -14.17 2.29
C PHE A 231 2.78 -13.72 1.60
N ASP A 232 3.87 -13.70 2.35
CA ASP A 232 5.21 -13.43 1.83
C ASP A 232 6.10 -14.68 1.88
N ILE A 233 7.01 -14.74 0.91
CA ILE A 233 8.23 -15.55 0.97
C ILE A 233 9.31 -14.67 1.61
N ALA A 234 9.84 -15.06 2.76
CA ALA A 234 10.84 -14.31 3.51
C ALA A 234 12.16 -15.07 3.60
N ILE A 235 13.30 -14.39 3.48
CA ILE A 235 14.60 -14.96 3.84
C ILE A 235 14.87 -14.62 5.30
N LEU A 236 15.19 -15.62 6.12
CA LEU A 236 15.61 -15.42 7.50
C LEU A 236 17.08 -15.78 7.69
N GLU A 237 17.72 -15.17 8.68
CA GLU A 237 19.13 -15.42 9.00
C GLU A 237 19.37 -16.90 9.35
N ASN A 238 18.41 -17.52 10.06
CA ASN A 238 18.39 -18.94 10.43
C ASN A 238 16.96 -19.36 10.83
N ALA A 239 16.77 -20.64 11.17
CA ALA A 239 15.45 -21.21 11.50
C ALA A 239 14.80 -20.65 12.79
N ASP A 240 15.59 -20.07 13.70
CA ASP A 240 15.11 -19.52 14.99
C ASP A 240 14.74 -18.03 14.89
N ALA A 241 15.10 -17.37 13.79
CA ALA A 241 14.79 -15.97 13.57
C ALA A 241 13.27 -15.75 13.45
N THR A 242 12.78 -14.71 14.11
CA THR A 242 11.35 -14.36 14.12
C THR A 242 11.00 -13.22 13.16
N THR A 243 12.02 -12.56 12.60
CA THR A 243 11.89 -11.45 11.65
C THR A 243 12.69 -11.73 10.38
N PRO A 244 12.27 -11.24 9.21
CA PRO A 244 13.05 -11.38 7.99
C PRO A 244 14.42 -10.70 8.10
N LYS A 245 15.38 -11.23 7.34
CA LYS A 245 16.72 -10.64 7.21
C LYS A 245 16.61 -9.29 6.52
N VAL A 246 17.33 -8.32 7.06
CA VAL A 246 17.48 -6.97 6.47
C VAL A 246 18.90 -6.85 5.94
N LYS A 247 19.06 -6.41 4.69
CA LYS A 247 20.33 -6.18 4.04
C LYS A 247 20.29 -4.82 3.37
N ASN A 248 21.24 -3.94 3.70
CA ASN A 248 21.32 -2.58 3.14
C ASN A 248 20.02 -1.75 3.37
N GLY A 249 19.39 -1.91 4.55
CA GLY A 249 18.09 -1.27 4.84
C GLY A 249 16.87 -1.87 4.12
N VAL A 250 17.05 -2.91 3.29
CA VAL A 250 15.98 -3.61 2.57
C VAL A 250 15.66 -4.93 3.26
N THR A 251 14.39 -5.14 3.57
CA THR A 251 13.88 -6.39 4.13
C THR A 251 13.67 -7.43 3.03
N LEU A 252 14.29 -8.61 3.20
CA LEU A 252 14.31 -9.69 2.21
C LEU A 252 13.00 -10.48 2.19
N VAL A 253 11.95 -9.86 1.65
CA VAL A 253 10.60 -10.43 1.50
C VAL A 253 10.06 -10.20 0.09
N TRP A 254 9.32 -11.19 -0.41
CA TRP A 254 8.63 -11.18 -1.70
C TRP A 254 7.18 -11.60 -1.53
N LEU A 255 6.27 -10.85 -2.15
CA LEU A 255 4.83 -11.12 -2.12
C LEU A 255 4.55 -12.43 -2.86
N SER A 256 3.94 -13.39 -2.16
CA SER A 256 3.45 -14.61 -2.81
C SER A 256 2.07 -14.38 -3.43
N HIS A 257 1.11 -13.94 -2.62
CA HIS A 257 -0.25 -13.63 -3.04
C HIS A 257 -1.02 -12.94 -1.90
N ALA A 258 -2.06 -12.19 -2.27
CA ALA A 258 -3.06 -11.66 -1.34
C ALA A 258 -4.33 -12.52 -1.33
N ASN A 259 -5.07 -12.52 -0.22
CA ASN A 259 -6.36 -13.19 -0.11
C ASN A 259 -7.41 -12.42 -0.95
N ARG A 260 -7.58 -12.75 -2.24
CA ARG A 260 -8.50 -12.01 -3.14
C ARG A 260 -9.96 -12.48 -3.00
N GLY A 261 -10.89 -11.53 -3.04
CA GLY A 261 -12.34 -11.78 -3.14
C GLY A 261 -13.04 -11.97 -1.79
N ASN A 262 -14.32 -11.64 -1.73
CA ASN A 262 -15.12 -11.69 -0.51
C ASN A 262 -15.64 -13.13 -0.27
N HIS A 263 -14.80 -13.98 0.32
CA HIS A 263 -15.11 -15.38 0.58
C HIS A 263 -15.09 -15.67 2.08
N PRO A 264 -16.26 -15.91 2.71
CA PRO A 264 -16.32 -16.30 4.13
C PRO A 264 -15.78 -17.72 4.38
N GLU A 265 -15.56 -18.50 3.32
CA GLU A 265 -15.01 -19.84 3.34
C GLU A 265 -13.51 -19.84 3.00
N VAL A 266 -12.80 -20.87 3.45
CA VAL A 266 -11.38 -21.07 3.15
C VAL A 266 -11.20 -21.37 1.66
N VAL A 267 -10.43 -20.54 0.97
CA VAL A 267 -10.18 -20.65 -0.47
C VAL A 267 -8.77 -21.13 -0.72
N LYS A 268 -8.60 -21.93 -1.77
CA LYS A 268 -7.29 -22.30 -2.27
C LYS A 268 -6.69 -21.17 -3.10
N CYS A 269 -5.53 -20.70 -2.69
CA CYS A 269 -4.76 -19.72 -3.42
C CYS A 269 -3.46 -20.34 -3.95
N ASN A 270 -3.19 -20.10 -5.23
CA ASN A 270 -1.92 -20.42 -5.86
C ASN A 270 -1.08 -19.13 -5.85
N GLY A 271 -0.01 -19.13 -5.08
CA GLY A 271 0.93 -18.03 -5.03
C GLY A 271 1.75 -17.89 -6.30
N GLN A 272 2.40 -16.75 -6.43
CA GLN A 272 3.37 -16.48 -7.48
C GLN A 272 4.43 -17.58 -7.56
N LEU A 273 4.69 -18.02 -8.79
CA LEU A 273 5.80 -18.91 -9.12
C LEU A 273 7.02 -18.03 -9.39
N PHE A 274 8.07 -18.21 -8.59
CA PHE A 274 9.39 -17.62 -8.84
C PHE A 274 10.23 -18.68 -9.55
N ASP A 275 10.50 -18.56 -10.85
CA ASP A 275 11.28 -19.54 -11.62
C ASP A 275 12.23 -18.90 -12.66
N GLN A 276 13.02 -19.75 -13.36
CA GLN A 276 14.07 -19.32 -14.30
C GLN A 276 13.58 -19.20 -15.76
N ASP A 277 12.39 -19.72 -16.11
CA ASP A 277 11.97 -19.91 -17.50
C ASP A 277 10.64 -19.24 -17.82
N THR A 278 10.72 -18.02 -18.36
CA THR A 278 9.97 -17.71 -19.58
C THR A 278 10.92 -17.03 -20.56
N PRO A 279 11.48 -17.76 -21.54
CA PRO A 279 12.09 -17.11 -22.69
C PRO A 279 10.99 -16.32 -23.41
N ASP A 280 11.36 -15.17 -23.99
CA ASP A 280 10.57 -14.40 -24.96
C ASP A 280 10.07 -15.34 -26.08
N LYS A 281 8.95 -16.02 -25.86
CA LYS A 281 8.15 -16.51 -26.96
C LYS A 281 7.26 -15.34 -27.31
N GLU A 282 7.69 -14.59 -28.32
CA GLU A 282 6.77 -13.89 -29.20
C GLU A 282 5.69 -14.92 -29.60
N GLU A 283 4.56 -14.93 -28.90
CA GLU A 283 3.33 -15.50 -29.43
C GLU A 283 2.91 -14.56 -30.58
N VAL A 284 3.49 -14.81 -31.75
CA VAL A 284 2.94 -14.28 -32.99
C VAL A 284 1.58 -14.95 -33.15
N ALA A 285 0.51 -14.19 -32.88
CA ALA A 285 -0.84 -14.61 -33.24
C ALA A 285 -0.87 -14.99 -34.73
N GLN A 286 -1.70 -15.98 -35.10
CA GLN A 286 -1.79 -16.51 -36.47
C GLN A 286 -2.13 -15.46 -37.56
N ASP A 287 -2.33 -14.19 -37.19
CA ASP A 287 -2.58 -13.06 -38.08
C ASP A 287 -1.40 -12.07 -38.24
N GLY A 288 -0.28 -12.29 -37.55
CA GLY A 288 0.92 -11.44 -37.65
C GLY A 288 0.85 -10.13 -36.88
N THR A 289 -0.05 -9.97 -35.91
CA THR A 289 -0.06 -8.82 -35.00
C THR A 289 0.82 -9.06 -33.77
N ILE A 290 1.67 -8.08 -33.45
CA ILE A 290 2.47 -8.03 -32.22
C ILE A 290 1.55 -7.52 -31.11
N ALA A 291 1.30 -8.32 -30.07
CA ALA A 291 0.63 -7.85 -28.87
C ALA A 291 1.54 -6.84 -28.15
N THR A 292 1.04 -5.61 -27.96
CA THR A 292 1.76 -4.51 -27.31
C THR A 292 1.25 -4.22 -25.90
N ASP A 293 0.85 -5.22 -25.13
CA ASP A 293 0.60 -5.04 -23.69
C ASP A 293 1.90 -5.29 -22.91
N GLY A 294 2.49 -4.22 -22.39
CA GLY A 294 3.73 -4.27 -21.61
C GLY A 294 3.60 -4.95 -20.23
N SER A 295 2.64 -5.86 -20.03
CA SER A 295 2.35 -6.51 -18.75
C SER A 295 3.06 -7.84 -18.51
N ASP A 296 3.63 -8.49 -19.54
CA ASP A 296 4.21 -9.85 -19.38
C ASP A 296 5.75 -9.93 -19.49
N LEU A 297 6.44 -8.86 -19.87
CA LEU A 297 7.90 -8.85 -20.09
C LEU A 297 8.76 -8.77 -18.80
N SER A 298 8.17 -8.57 -17.61
CA SER A 298 8.95 -8.35 -16.36
C SER A 298 9.12 -9.60 -15.47
N ARG A 299 8.42 -10.70 -15.72
CA ARG A 299 8.27 -11.81 -14.75
C ARG A 299 9.41 -12.84 -14.78
N ALA A 300 10.23 -12.84 -15.83
CA ALA A 300 11.30 -13.83 -16.06
C ALA A 300 12.57 -13.68 -15.18
N LYS A 301 12.57 -12.83 -14.13
CA LYS A 301 13.82 -12.46 -13.40
C LYS A 301 13.81 -12.67 -11.89
N GLU A 302 12.72 -13.14 -11.30
CA GLU A 302 12.54 -13.00 -9.84
C GLU A 302 13.25 -14.08 -9.01
N ILE A 303 13.40 -15.32 -9.50
CA ILE A 303 14.11 -16.34 -8.73
C ILE A 303 15.60 -16.03 -8.56
N HIS A 304 16.21 -15.35 -9.54
CA HIS A 304 17.58 -14.88 -9.44
C HIS A 304 17.75 -13.91 -8.27
N GLN A 305 16.73 -13.09 -7.98
CA GLN A 305 16.73 -12.13 -6.88
C GLN A 305 16.72 -12.83 -5.52
N ILE A 306 15.86 -13.85 -5.35
CA ILE A 306 15.79 -14.65 -4.12
C ILE A 306 17.10 -15.43 -3.95
N ARG A 307 17.56 -16.10 -5.01
CA ARG A 307 18.79 -16.91 -4.98
C ARG A 307 20.03 -16.08 -4.67
N GLY A 308 20.20 -14.92 -5.31
CA GLY A 308 21.34 -14.04 -5.11
C GLY A 308 21.31 -13.31 -3.76
N ALA A 309 20.18 -13.31 -3.05
CA ALA A 309 20.04 -12.75 -1.71
C ALA A 309 20.32 -13.77 -0.59
N LEU A 310 20.30 -15.07 -0.89
CA LEU A 310 20.56 -16.15 0.07
C LEU A 310 22.05 -16.28 0.41
N GLU A 311 22.34 -16.45 1.69
CA GLU A 311 23.65 -16.81 2.22
C GLU A 311 23.59 -18.18 2.92
N VAL A 312 24.73 -18.87 3.03
CA VAL A 312 24.79 -20.19 3.68
C VAL A 312 24.28 -20.09 5.12
N GLY A 313 23.33 -20.96 5.48
CA GLY A 313 22.67 -20.96 6.79
C GLY A 313 21.31 -20.26 6.81
N ASN A 314 20.98 -19.45 5.80
CA ASN A 314 19.68 -18.82 5.69
C ASN A 314 18.57 -19.84 5.41
N VAL A 315 17.35 -19.48 5.78
CA VAL A 315 16.14 -20.28 5.51
C VAL A 315 15.14 -19.46 4.71
N ILE A 316 14.29 -20.14 3.94
CA ILE A 316 13.10 -19.54 3.35
C ILE A 316 11.92 -19.79 4.30
N ALA A 317 11.17 -18.75 4.62
CA ALA A 317 10.02 -18.78 5.51
C ALA A 317 8.76 -18.30 4.81
N VAL A 318 7.61 -18.80 5.26
CA VAL A 318 6.31 -18.27 4.89
C VAL A 318 5.85 -17.33 5.99
N ARG A 319 5.72 -16.04 5.66
CA ARG A 319 5.17 -15.01 6.55
C ARG A 319 3.71 -14.76 6.20
N VAL A 320 2.84 -14.85 7.20
CA VAL A 320 1.42 -14.53 7.08
C VAL A 320 1.23 -13.10 7.59
N CYS A 321 0.55 -12.27 6.81
CA CYS A 321 0.41 -10.84 7.06
C CYS A 321 -1.06 -10.41 7.08
N ALA A 322 -1.35 -9.43 7.93
CA ALA A 322 -2.55 -8.61 7.90
C ALA A 322 -2.18 -7.16 8.27
N GLN A 323 -2.85 -6.19 7.65
CA GLN A 323 -2.63 -4.77 7.92
C GLN A 323 -3.96 -4.04 8.00
N PHE A 324 -4.00 -2.98 8.81
CA PHE A 324 -5.19 -2.20 9.19
C PHE A 324 -6.05 -2.85 10.27
N ALA A 325 -6.58 -2.00 11.16
CA ALA A 325 -7.34 -2.45 12.30
C ALA A 325 -8.58 -3.25 11.85
N GLY A 326 -8.78 -4.42 12.44
CA GLY A 326 -9.85 -5.35 12.10
C GLY A 326 -9.54 -6.29 10.94
N TRP A 327 -8.38 -6.19 10.30
CA TRP A 327 -7.97 -7.15 9.27
C TRP A 327 -7.37 -8.43 9.85
N GLU A 328 -7.76 -9.55 9.25
CA GLU A 328 -7.40 -10.89 9.69
C GLU A 328 -6.90 -11.76 8.54
N ASN A 329 -5.98 -12.68 8.86
CA ASN A 329 -5.54 -13.73 7.96
C ASN A 329 -5.61 -15.07 8.68
N HIS A 330 -6.53 -15.93 8.24
CA HIS A 330 -6.72 -17.29 8.74
C HIS A 330 -6.17 -18.28 7.72
N ALA A 331 -4.96 -18.78 7.97
CA ALA A 331 -4.31 -19.76 7.11
C ALA A 331 -4.42 -21.16 7.73
N GLU A 332 -5.16 -22.05 7.10
CA GLU A 332 -5.39 -23.41 7.62
C GLU A 332 -4.34 -24.40 7.15
N PHE A 333 -3.88 -24.25 5.91
CA PHE A 333 -2.95 -25.17 5.28
C PHE A 333 -2.10 -24.46 4.23
N ALA A 334 -0.85 -24.92 4.03
CA ALA A 334 0.00 -24.43 2.96
C ALA A 334 0.99 -25.48 2.48
N GLN A 335 1.47 -25.31 1.25
CA GLN A 335 2.57 -26.07 0.66
C GLN A 335 3.55 -25.09 0.03
N LEU A 336 4.75 -24.97 0.61
CA LEU A 336 5.86 -24.28 -0.02
C LEU A 336 6.65 -25.31 -0.85
N VAL A 337 6.64 -25.13 -2.17
CA VAL A 337 7.35 -25.98 -3.12
C VAL A 337 8.64 -25.27 -3.51
N VAL A 338 9.78 -25.94 -3.32
CA VAL A 338 11.12 -25.45 -3.68
C VAL A 338 11.76 -26.45 -4.63
N ARG A 339 12.24 -25.98 -5.77
CA ARG A 339 12.95 -26.80 -6.76
C ARG A 339 14.44 -26.51 -6.70
N ILE A 340 15.23 -27.55 -6.49
CA ILE A 340 16.70 -27.50 -6.50
C ILE A 340 17.21 -28.44 -7.59
N SER A 341 17.93 -27.88 -8.55
CA SER A 341 18.63 -28.61 -9.60
C SER A 341 19.97 -29.14 -9.13
N ASN A 342 20.43 -30.21 -9.77
CA ASN A 342 21.78 -30.72 -9.58
C ASN A 342 22.82 -29.97 -10.43
N GLU A 343 22.41 -29.05 -11.32
CA GLU A 343 23.30 -28.13 -12.03
C GLU A 343 23.61 -26.90 -11.17
N GLU A 344 24.84 -26.82 -10.65
CA GLU A 344 25.29 -25.66 -9.89
C GLU A 344 25.48 -24.47 -10.83
N LYS A 345 24.73 -23.39 -10.58
CA LYS A 345 24.96 -22.08 -11.21
C LYS A 345 25.59 -21.19 -10.15
N ASP A 346 26.68 -20.50 -10.49
CA ASP A 346 27.17 -19.43 -9.62
C ASP A 346 26.05 -18.37 -9.50
N PRO A 347 25.58 -18.07 -8.28
CA PRO A 347 24.55 -17.07 -8.10
C PRO A 347 25.17 -15.71 -8.43
N ASP A 348 24.65 -15.03 -9.44
CA ASP A 348 24.89 -13.59 -9.59
C ASP A 348 24.31 -12.90 -8.35
N PRO A 349 25.11 -12.19 -7.54
CA PRO A 349 24.63 -11.63 -6.30
C PRO A 349 23.55 -10.57 -6.56
N THR A 350 22.47 -10.63 -5.78
CA THR A 350 21.43 -9.60 -5.83
C THR A 350 21.99 -8.28 -5.32
N VAL A 351 22.08 -7.29 -6.20
CA VAL A 351 22.54 -5.93 -5.84
C VAL A 351 21.37 -5.13 -5.28
N LEU A 352 21.40 -4.88 -3.97
CA LEU A 352 20.42 -4.03 -3.28
C LEU A 352 21.00 -2.63 -3.05
N PRO A 353 20.23 -1.55 -3.28
CA PRO A 353 20.65 -0.20 -2.93
C PRO A 353 20.91 -0.08 -1.43
N ASP A 354 21.84 0.79 -1.03
CA ASP A 354 22.08 1.08 0.38
C ASP A 354 21.06 2.10 0.89
N LEU A 355 20.05 1.58 1.60
CA LEU A 355 18.99 2.34 2.26
C LEU A 355 19.13 2.26 3.78
N THR A 356 20.32 1.95 4.31
CA THR A 356 20.52 1.75 5.75
C THR A 356 20.17 3.01 6.55
N ASP A 357 20.66 4.16 6.10
CA ASP A 357 20.35 5.46 6.73
C ASP A 357 18.84 5.74 6.69
N ALA A 358 18.21 5.51 5.54
CA ALA A 358 16.76 5.66 5.35
C ALA A 358 15.93 4.72 6.25
N TYR A 359 16.39 3.48 6.43
CA TYR A 359 15.75 2.49 7.29
C TYR A 359 15.85 2.87 8.78
N GLU A 360 17.05 3.22 9.25
CA GLU A 360 17.29 3.65 10.63
C GLU A 360 16.55 4.95 10.96
N GLU A 361 16.54 5.92 10.03
CA GLU A 361 15.75 7.14 10.14
C GLU A 361 14.25 6.87 10.16
N GLY A 362 13.77 5.82 9.47
CA GLY A 362 12.36 5.42 9.45
C GLY A 362 11.91 4.84 10.77
N ILE A 363 12.74 3.99 11.39
CA ILE A 363 12.53 3.48 12.74
C ILE A 363 12.51 4.63 13.74
N LYS A 364 13.50 5.51 13.69
CA LYS A 364 13.58 6.68 14.56
C LYS A 364 12.38 7.62 14.38
N MET A 365 11.92 7.81 13.14
CA MET A 365 10.71 8.56 12.82
C MET A 365 9.49 7.96 13.50
N GLN A 366 9.31 6.64 13.39
CA GLN A 366 8.20 5.94 14.01
C GLN A 366 8.27 6.05 15.54
N GLU A 367 9.44 5.85 16.14
CA GLU A 367 9.65 5.99 17.59
C GLU A 367 9.38 7.41 18.10
N ASP A 368 9.84 8.45 17.40
CA ASP A 368 9.63 9.84 17.78
C ASP A 368 8.16 10.26 17.61
N ILE A 369 7.49 9.77 16.56
CA ILE A 369 6.05 9.95 16.35
C ILE A 369 5.24 9.24 17.43
N ASP A 370 5.57 7.99 17.76
CA ASP A 370 4.89 7.22 18.80
C ASP A 370 5.11 7.84 20.18
N ARG A 371 6.33 8.31 20.46
CA ARG A 371 6.63 9.06 21.68
C ARG A 371 5.84 10.35 21.77
N TYR A 372 5.72 11.09 20.67
CA TYR A 372 4.87 12.28 20.58
C TYR A 372 3.40 11.93 20.85
N PHE A 373 2.85 10.90 20.20
CA PHE A 373 1.47 10.50 20.42
C PHE A 373 1.23 9.97 21.82
N GLN A 374 2.19 9.28 22.44
CA GLN A 374 2.11 8.89 23.86
C GLN A 374 2.12 10.10 24.80
N LEU A 375 2.93 11.12 24.51
CA LEU A 375 2.97 12.37 25.29
C LEU A 375 1.67 13.16 25.16
N VAL A 376 1.10 13.26 23.96
CA VAL A 376 -0.13 14.01 23.68
C VAL A 376 -1.39 13.23 24.13
N SER A 377 -1.40 11.90 24.03
CA SER A 377 -2.50 11.03 24.50
C SER A 377 -2.54 10.85 26.03
N SER A 378 -1.47 11.18 26.77
CA SER A 378 -1.54 11.20 28.23
C SER A 378 -2.60 12.17 28.80
N ASN A 379 -3.05 13.15 27.99
CA ASN A 379 -4.15 14.07 28.29
C ASN A 379 -5.42 13.85 27.42
N CYS A 380 -5.44 12.84 26.55
CA CYS A 380 -6.57 12.47 25.70
C CYS A 380 -6.63 10.94 25.56
N GLN A 381 -7.70 10.32 26.06
CA GLN A 381 -7.90 8.85 26.08
C GLN A 381 -7.96 8.15 24.70
N THR A 382 -7.56 8.81 23.62
CA THR A 382 -7.56 8.29 22.25
C THR A 382 -6.14 8.05 21.77
N ARG A 383 -5.80 6.77 21.52
CA ARG A 383 -4.62 6.39 20.73
C ARG A 383 -4.87 6.79 19.27
N TYR A 384 -3.84 7.39 18.66
CA TYR A 384 -3.84 7.82 17.27
C TYR A 384 -3.45 6.67 16.34
N HIS A 385 -4.17 6.49 15.23
CA HIS A 385 -3.74 5.69 14.08
C HIS A 385 -3.98 6.53 12.82
N SER A 386 -2.91 7.05 12.21
CA SER A 386 -2.95 7.56 10.84
C SER A 386 -2.66 6.40 9.92
N GLU A 387 -3.53 6.13 8.93
CA GLU A 387 -3.27 5.12 7.89
C GLU A 387 -2.07 5.52 7.01
N THR A 388 -1.73 6.82 6.96
CA THR A 388 -0.64 7.39 6.15
C THR A 388 0.73 7.38 6.83
N THR A 389 0.80 7.24 8.16
CA THR A 389 2.07 7.24 8.91
C THR A 389 2.83 5.91 8.81
N PRO A 390 2.19 4.73 8.93
CA PRO A 390 2.85 3.44 8.69
C PRO A 390 3.34 3.27 7.25
N LEU A 391 2.71 3.96 6.29
CA LEU A 391 3.16 3.99 4.89
C LEU A 391 4.46 4.81 4.72
N ALA A 392 4.67 5.85 5.53
CA ALA A 392 5.87 6.68 5.51
C ALA A 392 7.08 6.03 6.21
N ALA A 393 6.83 5.10 7.15
CA ALA A 393 7.83 4.29 7.86
C ALA A 393 7.80 2.80 7.46
N GLY A 394 7.13 2.48 6.34
CA GLY A 394 6.86 1.11 5.93
C GLY A 394 8.14 0.30 5.65
N GLU A 395 8.03 -1.01 5.89
CA GLU A 395 9.07 -1.98 5.55
C GLU A 395 9.52 -1.83 4.09
N GLN A 396 10.81 -1.59 3.85
CA GLN A 396 11.37 -1.51 2.50
C GLN A 396 11.54 -2.93 1.96
N ARG A 397 10.58 -3.41 1.17
CA ARG A 397 10.53 -4.81 0.73
C ARG A 397 11.39 -5.06 -0.51
N ALA A 398 12.05 -6.21 -0.57
CA ALA A 398 12.91 -6.59 -1.69
C ALA A 398 12.15 -6.66 -3.04
N ASP A 399 10.94 -7.20 -3.07
CA ASP A 399 10.10 -7.22 -4.28
C ASP A 399 9.80 -5.82 -4.82
N MET A 400 9.45 -4.86 -3.95
CA MET A 400 9.15 -3.48 -4.33
C MET A 400 10.40 -2.69 -4.77
N VAL A 401 11.55 -2.94 -4.13
CA VAL A 401 12.81 -2.26 -4.45
C VAL A 401 13.39 -2.78 -5.77
N LEU A 402 13.31 -4.09 -6.00
CA LEU A 402 13.88 -4.72 -7.19
C LEU A 402 12.94 -4.66 -8.40
N ASN A 403 11.63 -4.72 -8.18
CA ASN A 403 10.59 -4.68 -9.22
C ASN A 403 9.54 -3.61 -8.88
N PRO A 404 9.89 -2.32 -8.94
CA PRO A 404 8.92 -1.26 -8.67
C PRO A 404 7.76 -1.29 -9.69
N PRO A 405 6.54 -0.90 -9.28
CA PRO A 405 5.40 -0.76 -10.20
C PRO A 405 5.74 0.04 -11.46
N ALA A 406 5.11 -0.27 -12.59
CA ALA A 406 5.43 0.37 -13.88
C ALA A 406 5.17 1.90 -13.89
N ASP A 407 4.36 2.39 -12.96
CA ASP A 407 4.03 3.79 -12.71
C ASP A 407 4.80 4.41 -11.53
N ALA A 408 5.57 3.60 -10.79
CA ALA A 408 6.47 4.12 -9.77
C ALA A 408 7.58 4.92 -10.44
N PRO A 409 7.90 6.13 -9.96
CA PRO A 409 9.02 6.87 -10.48
C PRO A 409 10.29 6.02 -10.32
N PRO A 410 11.13 5.92 -11.35
CA PRO A 410 12.34 5.10 -11.31
C PRO A 410 13.21 5.48 -10.10
N PRO A 411 14.00 4.54 -9.54
CA PRO A 411 14.95 4.86 -8.49
C PRO A 411 15.88 5.97 -8.98
N TYR A 412 15.62 7.18 -8.47
CA TYR A 412 16.38 8.41 -8.68
C TYR A 412 16.78 8.77 -10.12
N SER A 413 15.81 9.13 -10.95
CA SER A 413 16.13 9.73 -12.27
C SER A 413 15.58 11.16 -12.48
N GLY A 414 15.24 11.90 -11.42
CA GLY A 414 14.77 13.28 -11.53
C GLY A 414 15.45 14.26 -10.57
N PRO A 415 15.32 15.57 -10.81
CA PRO A 415 15.92 16.59 -9.97
C PRO A 415 15.32 16.55 -8.54
N PRO A 416 16.09 16.93 -7.51
CA PRO A 416 15.59 16.99 -6.13
C PRO A 416 14.31 17.83 -5.99
N LEU A 417 13.36 17.36 -5.19
CA LEU A 417 12.06 18.00 -4.98
C LEU A 417 12.18 19.31 -4.22
N ARG A 418 11.33 20.26 -4.60
CA ARG A 418 11.12 21.56 -3.93
C ARG A 418 9.65 21.62 -3.52
N VAL A 419 9.38 21.78 -2.24
CA VAL A 419 8.02 21.68 -1.72
C VAL A 419 7.69 22.83 -0.78
N LEU A 420 6.43 23.25 -0.80
CA LEU A 420 5.92 24.39 -0.03
C LEU A 420 4.75 23.96 0.85
N SER A 421 4.84 24.21 2.16
CA SER A 421 3.77 23.99 3.14
C SER A 421 3.28 25.33 3.69
N LEU A 422 1.96 25.55 3.64
CA LEU A 422 1.31 26.79 4.04
C LEU A 422 0.34 26.54 5.19
N ASP A 423 0.62 27.15 6.34
CA ASP A 423 -0.24 27.01 7.52
C ASP A 423 -1.61 27.69 7.36
N GLY A 424 -2.58 27.23 8.15
CA GLY A 424 -3.84 27.94 8.38
C GLY A 424 -3.71 29.06 9.41
N GLY A 425 -4.58 30.07 9.31
CA GLY A 425 -4.56 31.20 10.24
C GLY A 425 -5.50 32.38 9.99
N GLY A 426 -6.56 32.21 9.17
CA GLY A 426 -7.46 33.29 8.79
C GLY A 426 -6.73 34.43 8.07
N VAL A 427 -7.14 35.70 8.29
CA VAL A 427 -6.58 36.89 7.62
C VAL A 427 -5.05 37.02 7.71
N ARG A 428 -4.43 36.33 8.67
CA ARG A 428 -2.97 36.31 8.89
C ARG A 428 -2.18 35.61 7.81
N GLY A 429 -2.82 34.88 6.88
CA GLY A 429 -2.15 34.31 5.70
C GLY A 429 -1.45 35.33 4.80
N VAL A 430 -1.80 36.63 4.93
CA VAL A 430 -1.06 37.72 4.29
C VAL A 430 0.42 37.76 4.72
N SER A 431 0.74 37.32 5.94
CA SER A 431 2.14 37.20 6.40
C SER A 431 2.90 36.15 5.59
N SER A 432 2.31 34.96 5.39
CA SER A 432 2.91 33.88 4.61
C SER A 432 3.11 34.27 3.14
N LEU A 433 2.13 34.96 2.54
CA LEU A 433 2.25 35.53 1.19
C LEU A 433 3.38 36.56 1.10
N ARG A 434 3.52 37.42 2.11
CA ARG A 434 4.60 38.42 2.15
C ARG A 434 5.99 37.80 2.23
N ILE A 435 6.15 36.78 3.07
CA ILE A 435 7.40 36.01 3.17
C ILE A 435 7.71 35.33 1.83
N LEU A 436 6.73 34.65 1.23
CA LEU A 436 6.90 34.00 -0.07
C LEU A 436 7.25 35.00 -1.17
N ARG A 437 6.61 36.18 -1.19
CA ARG A 437 6.92 37.26 -2.15
C ARG A 437 8.37 37.71 -2.04
N ASN A 438 8.88 37.85 -0.82
CA ASN A 438 10.28 38.21 -0.58
C ASN A 438 11.24 37.14 -1.12
N ILE A 439 10.95 35.86 -0.89
CA ILE A 439 11.74 34.72 -1.42
C ILE A 439 11.72 34.72 -2.95
N MET A 440 10.54 34.84 -3.58
CA MET A 440 10.42 34.86 -5.05
C MET A 440 11.15 36.05 -5.68
N ARG A 441 11.14 37.23 -5.04
CA ARG A 441 11.94 38.38 -5.49
C ARG A 441 13.43 38.13 -5.42
N ARG A 442 13.91 37.48 -4.36
CA ARG A 442 15.34 37.10 -4.24
C ARG A 442 15.73 36.07 -5.30
N ILE A 443 14.86 35.10 -5.59
CA ILE A 443 15.05 34.17 -6.72
C ILE A 443 15.13 34.92 -8.04
N ALA A 444 14.25 35.90 -8.28
CA ALA A 444 14.29 36.73 -9.48
C ALA A 444 15.64 37.46 -9.63
N THR A 445 16.14 38.05 -8.54
CA THR A 445 17.46 38.69 -8.53
C THR A 445 18.58 37.69 -8.86
N SER A 446 18.53 36.47 -8.30
CA SER A 446 19.48 35.39 -8.63
C SER A 446 19.40 34.95 -10.09
N GLU A 447 18.23 35.09 -10.72
CA GLU A 447 18.03 34.87 -12.16
C GLU A 447 18.45 36.06 -13.04
N GLY A 448 18.94 37.16 -12.46
CA GLY A 448 19.29 38.38 -13.18
C GLY A 448 18.09 39.25 -13.58
N LEU A 449 16.94 39.03 -12.95
CA LEU A 449 15.70 39.78 -13.14
C LEU A 449 15.51 40.85 -12.05
N SER A 450 14.64 41.82 -12.29
CA SER A 450 14.30 42.81 -11.26
C SER A 450 13.31 42.25 -10.23
N GLU A 451 13.24 42.83 -9.03
CA GLU A 451 12.19 42.47 -8.06
C GLU A 451 10.77 42.65 -8.62
N ALA A 452 10.58 43.63 -9.51
CA ALA A 452 9.30 43.86 -10.18
C ALA A 452 8.97 42.71 -11.15
N ASP A 453 9.96 42.10 -11.79
CA ASP A 453 9.76 40.88 -12.56
C ASP A 453 9.42 39.70 -11.64
N GLY A 454 10.07 39.59 -10.48
CA GLY A 454 9.74 38.61 -9.45
C GLY A 454 8.26 38.66 -9.05
N ASP A 455 7.70 39.85 -8.91
CA ASP A 455 6.29 40.02 -8.55
C ASP A 455 5.31 39.71 -9.69
N ASN A 456 5.67 40.05 -10.92
CA ASN A 456 4.72 40.08 -12.04
C ASN A 456 4.91 38.92 -13.03
N LYS A 457 6.02 38.17 -12.96
CA LYS A 457 6.35 37.09 -13.91
C LYS A 457 6.59 35.75 -13.25
N LEU A 458 7.23 35.72 -12.08
CA LEU A 458 7.56 34.46 -11.42
C LEU A 458 6.33 33.89 -10.73
N ARG A 459 5.96 32.67 -11.12
CA ARG A 459 4.85 31.93 -10.52
C ARG A 459 5.41 30.85 -9.61
N PRO A 460 4.99 30.75 -8.34
CA PRO A 460 5.51 29.73 -7.43
C PRO A 460 5.37 28.30 -7.97
N CYS A 461 4.33 28.00 -8.75
CA CYS A 461 4.14 26.68 -9.35
C CYS A 461 5.23 26.27 -10.36
N ASP A 462 6.07 27.19 -10.83
CA ASP A 462 7.22 26.87 -11.69
C ASP A 462 8.47 26.49 -10.87
N TYR A 463 8.46 26.75 -9.55
CA TYR A 463 9.60 26.53 -8.65
C TYR A 463 9.35 25.45 -7.60
N PHE A 464 8.09 25.05 -7.40
CA PHE A 464 7.71 23.98 -6.47
C PHE A 464 7.07 22.82 -7.22
N ASP A 465 7.46 21.61 -6.84
CA ASP A 465 6.93 20.36 -7.37
C ASP A 465 5.63 19.97 -6.64
N MET A 466 5.47 20.40 -5.39
CA MET A 466 4.25 20.25 -4.60
C MET A 466 4.01 21.44 -3.66
N MET A 467 2.75 21.85 -3.53
CA MET A 467 2.28 22.80 -2.52
C MET A 467 1.19 22.17 -1.67
N ALA A 468 1.32 22.27 -0.35
CA ALA A 468 0.33 21.84 0.61
C ALA A 468 -0.20 23.03 1.43
N GLY A 469 -1.49 23.03 1.74
CA GLY A 469 -2.09 24.12 2.50
C GLY A 469 -3.27 23.70 3.38
N THR A 470 -3.42 24.33 4.54
CA THR A 470 -4.58 24.18 5.43
C THR A 470 -5.30 25.51 5.61
N SER A 471 -6.64 25.51 5.63
CA SER A 471 -7.45 26.71 5.79
C SER A 471 -7.09 27.79 4.75
N THR A 472 -6.79 29.00 5.21
CA THR A 472 -6.21 30.07 4.38
C THR A 472 -4.98 29.61 3.58
N GLY A 473 -4.08 28.81 4.16
CA GLY A 473 -2.95 28.23 3.44
C GLY A 473 -3.41 27.32 2.29
N GLY A 474 -4.53 26.62 2.45
CA GLY A 474 -5.18 25.84 1.40
C GLY A 474 -5.72 26.72 0.26
N LEU A 475 -6.37 27.84 0.60
CA LEU A 475 -6.81 28.84 -0.40
C LEU A 475 -5.61 29.39 -1.19
N ILE A 476 -4.52 29.71 -0.50
CA ILE A 476 -3.27 30.19 -1.12
C ILE A 476 -2.67 29.11 -2.02
N ALA A 477 -2.57 27.86 -1.56
CA ALA A 477 -2.05 26.74 -2.35
C ALA A 477 -2.87 26.51 -3.63
N LEU A 478 -4.20 26.65 -3.58
CA LEU A 478 -5.05 26.57 -4.77
C LEU A 478 -4.79 27.75 -5.73
N MET A 479 -4.67 28.99 -5.24
CA MET A 479 -4.40 30.13 -6.12
C MET A 479 -3.01 30.04 -6.77
N LEU A 480 -1.97 29.73 -6.00
CA LEU A 480 -0.59 29.64 -6.49
C LEU A 480 -0.35 28.40 -7.36
N GLY A 481 -0.83 27.24 -6.90
CA GLY A 481 -0.56 25.95 -7.53
C GLY A 481 -1.58 25.59 -8.61
N GLN A 482 -2.88 25.71 -8.33
CA GLN A 482 -3.93 25.33 -9.29
C GLN A 482 -4.21 26.40 -10.34
N LEU A 483 -4.37 27.66 -9.92
CA LEU A 483 -4.68 28.77 -10.83
C LEU A 483 -3.43 29.40 -11.47
N GLU A 484 -2.24 29.01 -11.00
CA GLU A 484 -0.93 29.51 -11.44
C GLU A 484 -0.75 31.02 -11.26
N TYR A 485 -1.31 31.58 -10.18
CA TYR A 485 -1.12 33.00 -9.86
C TYR A 485 0.32 33.27 -9.41
N THR A 486 0.82 34.44 -9.81
CA THR A 486 1.97 35.06 -9.13
C THR A 486 1.63 35.36 -7.67
N VAL A 487 2.64 35.54 -6.82
CA VAL A 487 2.39 35.86 -5.40
C VAL A 487 1.60 37.16 -5.26
N LYS A 488 1.88 38.15 -6.11
CA LYS A 488 1.17 39.45 -6.11
C LYS A 488 -0.30 39.29 -6.50
N GLU A 489 -0.61 38.55 -7.57
CA GLU A 489 -2.00 38.27 -7.96
C GLU A 489 -2.75 37.52 -6.84
N CYS A 490 -2.05 36.61 -6.15
CA CYS A 490 -2.59 35.90 -5.01
C CYS A 490 -2.85 36.82 -3.81
N GLU A 491 -1.96 37.78 -3.49
CA GLU A 491 -2.22 38.81 -2.47
C GLU A 491 -3.44 39.66 -2.80
N ASP A 492 -3.52 40.15 -4.05
CA ASP A 492 -4.64 40.97 -4.50
C ASP A 492 -5.96 40.21 -4.45
N ALA A 493 -5.96 38.92 -4.82
CA ALA A 493 -7.12 38.04 -4.70
C ALA A 493 -7.48 37.77 -3.24
N TYR A 494 -6.49 37.51 -2.40
CA TYR A 494 -6.69 37.24 -0.98
C TYR A 494 -7.29 38.44 -0.24
N ASP A 495 -6.85 39.66 -0.53
CA ASP A 495 -7.43 40.90 0.03
C ASP A 495 -8.90 41.07 -0.37
N ARG A 496 -9.26 40.75 -1.63
CA ARG A 496 -10.67 40.77 -2.08
C ARG A 496 -11.51 39.74 -1.35
N ILE A 497 -10.99 38.51 -1.20
CA ILE A 497 -11.65 37.39 -0.53
C ILE A 497 -11.92 37.74 0.94
N THR A 498 -10.88 38.12 1.70
CA THR A 498 -11.00 38.43 3.13
C THR A 498 -11.94 39.61 3.38
N THR A 499 -11.86 40.66 2.56
CA THR A 499 -12.75 41.82 2.65
C THR A 499 -14.21 41.41 2.42
N LYS A 500 -14.51 40.61 1.39
CA LYS A 500 -15.88 40.19 1.07
C LYS A 500 -16.48 39.27 2.13
N ILE A 501 -15.69 38.33 2.65
CA ILE A 501 -16.14 37.32 3.61
C ILE A 501 -16.41 37.93 4.98
N PHE A 502 -15.48 38.76 5.47
CA PHE A 502 -15.54 39.30 6.84
C PHE A 502 -16.21 40.68 6.91
N TYR A 503 -16.77 41.19 5.81
CA TYR A 503 -17.44 42.49 5.75
C TYR A 503 -18.58 42.63 6.76
N LYS A 504 -19.41 41.59 6.93
CA LYS A 504 -20.63 41.66 7.75
C LYS A 504 -20.89 40.34 8.49
N LYS A 505 -20.90 40.41 9.83
CA LYS A 505 -21.36 39.32 10.71
C LYS A 505 -22.88 39.12 10.57
N GLN A 506 -23.36 37.89 10.72
CA GLN A 506 -24.81 37.63 10.73
C GLN A 506 -25.49 38.37 11.90
N THR A 507 -26.62 39.01 11.58
CA THR A 507 -27.21 40.14 12.35
C THR A 507 -27.69 39.84 13.78
N TRP A 508 -27.77 38.58 14.19
CA TRP A 508 -28.27 38.16 15.51
C TRP A 508 -27.18 37.61 16.45
N VAL A 509 -25.92 37.53 16.00
CA VAL A 509 -24.80 37.02 16.80
C VAL A 509 -23.83 38.14 17.15
N THR A 510 -23.63 38.42 18.44
CA THR A 510 -22.85 39.59 18.90
C THR A 510 -21.35 39.33 18.99
N ASN A 511 -20.91 38.09 19.23
CA ASN A 511 -19.50 37.71 19.32
C ASN A 511 -19.30 36.17 19.17
N GLU A 512 -18.03 35.76 19.08
CA GLU A 512 -17.58 34.36 18.97
C GLU A 512 -18.09 33.46 20.10
N GLN A 513 -18.11 33.94 21.35
CA GLN A 513 -18.58 33.16 22.50
C GLN A 513 -20.10 32.89 22.40
N ALA A 514 -20.87 33.89 21.97
CA ALA A 514 -22.30 33.74 21.74
C ALA A 514 -22.59 32.77 20.59
N ALA A 515 -21.79 32.82 19.52
CA ALA A 515 -21.86 31.88 18.39
C ALA A 515 -21.59 30.43 18.83
N PHE A 516 -20.51 30.22 19.58
CA PHE A 516 -20.11 28.91 20.10
C PHE A 516 -21.16 28.29 21.03
N VAL A 517 -21.70 29.06 21.97
CA VAL A 517 -22.71 28.58 22.95
C VAL A 517 -24.07 28.32 22.30
N SER A 518 -24.44 29.09 21.26
CA SER A 518 -25.74 28.96 20.57
C SER A 518 -25.72 27.98 19.38
N GLY A 519 -24.55 27.46 19.00
CA GLY A 519 -24.39 26.64 17.80
C GLY A 519 -24.62 27.41 16.49
N GLN A 520 -24.53 28.74 16.52
CA GLN A 520 -24.71 29.62 15.35
C GLN A 520 -23.38 29.94 14.69
N ILE A 521 -23.43 30.38 13.42
CA ILE A 521 -22.26 30.77 12.62
C ILE A 521 -22.12 32.29 12.54
N LEU A 522 -20.89 32.79 12.48
CA LEU A 522 -20.61 34.23 12.40
C LEU A 522 -20.75 34.79 10.98
N TYR A 523 -20.37 34.01 9.97
CA TYR A 523 -20.22 34.46 8.59
C TYR A 523 -20.93 33.55 7.59
N ASP A 524 -21.30 34.13 6.47
CA ASP A 524 -21.83 33.42 5.31
C ASP A 524 -20.68 32.97 4.41
N TYR A 525 -20.68 31.71 3.99
CA TYR A 525 -19.63 31.14 3.13
C TYR A 525 -19.86 31.47 1.64
N ARG A 526 -21.06 31.90 1.23
CA ARG A 526 -21.40 32.12 -0.19
C ARG A 526 -20.46 33.12 -0.90
N PRO A 527 -20.07 34.25 -0.29
CA PRO A 527 -19.12 35.18 -0.93
C PRO A 527 -17.75 34.55 -1.24
N LEU A 528 -17.27 33.62 -0.39
CA LEU A 528 -16.04 32.86 -0.66
C LEU A 528 -16.21 31.99 -1.90
N VAL A 529 -17.30 31.20 -1.94
CA VAL A 529 -17.58 30.27 -3.05
C VAL A 529 -17.73 31.02 -4.36
N GLU A 530 -18.47 32.13 -4.37
CA GLU A 530 -18.67 32.97 -5.56
C GLU A 530 -17.35 33.55 -6.10
N GLU A 531 -16.48 34.06 -5.21
CA GLU A 531 -15.18 34.59 -5.63
C GLU A 531 -14.28 33.49 -6.18
N VAL A 532 -14.20 32.33 -5.52
CA VAL A 532 -13.38 31.20 -5.99
C VAL A 532 -13.92 30.66 -7.32
N LYS A 533 -15.24 30.48 -7.46
CA LYS A 533 -15.86 30.08 -8.74
C LYS A 533 -15.54 31.06 -9.86
N SER A 534 -15.59 32.36 -9.59
CA SER A 534 -15.23 33.40 -10.55
C SER A 534 -13.78 33.28 -11.02
N MET A 535 -12.84 33.08 -10.09
CA MET A 535 -11.42 32.87 -10.41
C MET A 535 -11.18 31.59 -11.24
N VAL A 536 -11.82 30.48 -10.84
CA VAL A 536 -11.72 29.19 -11.54
C VAL A 536 -12.29 29.30 -12.95
N LYS A 537 -13.44 29.95 -13.12
CA LYS A 537 -14.06 30.23 -14.43
C LYS A 537 -13.19 31.13 -15.30
N ALA A 538 -12.55 32.15 -14.73
CA ALA A 538 -11.63 33.02 -15.46
C ALA A 538 -10.43 32.22 -16.02
N LYS A 539 -9.86 31.32 -15.21
CA LYS A 539 -8.74 30.46 -15.63
C LYS A 539 -9.18 29.42 -16.66
N PHE A 540 -10.17 28.61 -16.34
CA PHE A 540 -10.49 27.38 -17.10
C PHE A 540 -11.71 27.49 -18.01
N GLY A 541 -12.55 28.51 -17.87
CA GLY A 541 -13.83 28.61 -18.58
C GLY A 541 -14.95 27.75 -17.96
N ASN A 542 -14.65 26.98 -16.92
CA ASN A 542 -15.59 26.14 -16.17
C ASN A 542 -15.43 26.42 -14.68
N GLU A 543 -16.48 26.85 -13.99
CA GLU A 543 -16.45 27.14 -12.55
C GLU A 543 -16.37 25.90 -11.66
N ASP A 544 -16.84 24.75 -12.16
CA ASP A 544 -16.82 23.46 -11.46
C ASP A 544 -15.63 22.60 -11.94
N MET A 545 -14.52 23.25 -12.31
CA MET A 545 -13.29 22.54 -12.68
C MET A 545 -12.78 21.69 -11.51
N LYS A 546 -12.59 20.39 -11.75
CA LYS A 546 -12.00 19.47 -10.78
C LYS A 546 -10.50 19.71 -10.63
N MET A 547 -9.98 19.53 -9.41
CA MET A 547 -8.56 19.68 -9.12
C MET A 547 -7.67 18.77 -9.96
N LYS A 548 -8.12 17.53 -10.22
CA LYS A 548 -7.43 16.55 -11.06
C LYS A 548 -7.50 16.90 -12.54
N ASP A 549 -8.71 17.17 -13.04
CA ASP A 549 -8.93 17.54 -14.43
C ASP A 549 -8.17 18.82 -14.82
N ALA A 550 -8.01 19.75 -13.87
CA ALA A 550 -7.18 20.93 -14.04
C ALA A 550 -5.72 20.59 -14.40
N MET A 551 -5.14 19.52 -13.83
CA MET A 551 -3.76 19.08 -14.12
C MET A 551 -3.54 18.72 -15.60
N ALA A 552 -4.59 18.22 -16.27
CA ALA A 552 -4.56 17.85 -17.69
C ALA A 552 -5.07 18.96 -18.62
N HIS A 553 -5.52 20.10 -18.07
CA HIS A 553 -6.15 21.14 -18.86
C HIS A 553 -5.11 21.97 -19.65
N PRO A 554 -5.32 22.28 -20.95
CA PRO A 554 -4.32 22.97 -21.78
C PRO A 554 -3.87 24.36 -21.29
N LYS A 555 -4.71 25.02 -20.49
CA LYS A 555 -4.40 26.32 -19.86
C LYS A 555 -3.55 26.22 -18.57
N LYS A 556 -3.27 25.01 -18.10
CA LYS A 556 -2.37 24.77 -16.97
C LYS A 556 -1.03 24.32 -17.54
N THR A 557 0.01 25.08 -17.22
CA THR A 557 1.36 24.89 -17.77
C THR A 557 2.29 24.16 -16.81
N SER A 558 2.08 24.33 -15.51
CA SER A 558 2.86 23.69 -14.46
C SER A 558 2.27 22.35 -14.04
N GLN A 559 3.17 21.41 -13.71
CA GLN A 559 2.85 20.10 -13.13
C GLN A 559 2.89 20.09 -11.59
N CYS A 560 2.99 21.27 -10.95
CA CYS A 560 2.98 21.41 -9.50
C CYS A 560 1.73 20.75 -8.90
N LYS A 561 1.96 19.76 -8.04
CA LYS A 561 0.90 19.05 -7.31
C LYS A 561 0.37 19.93 -6.17
N VAL A 562 -0.92 19.87 -5.90
CA VAL A 562 -1.57 20.64 -4.82
C VAL A 562 -2.31 19.70 -3.88
N LEU A 563 -2.01 19.84 -2.59
CA LEU A 563 -2.64 19.16 -1.48
C LEU A 563 -3.34 20.20 -0.59
N VAL A 564 -4.61 19.97 -0.27
CA VAL A 564 -5.37 20.83 0.64
C VAL A 564 -5.92 19.99 1.79
N MET A 565 -5.73 20.44 3.03
CA MET A 565 -6.23 19.72 4.21
C MET A 565 -7.62 20.20 4.62
N SER A 566 -8.51 19.26 4.91
CA SER A 566 -9.79 19.48 5.60
C SER A 566 -9.92 18.45 6.72
N ALA A 567 -11.00 18.50 7.50
CA ALA A 567 -11.29 17.50 8.51
C ALA A 567 -12.74 17.03 8.51
N LEU A 568 -13.02 15.77 8.87
CA LEU A 568 -14.35 15.23 9.07
C LEU A 568 -14.91 15.64 10.43
N ALA A 569 -16.19 16.04 10.42
CA ALA A 569 -16.91 16.44 11.62
C ALA A 569 -17.79 15.32 12.21
N SER A 570 -18.02 14.24 11.46
CA SER A 570 -19.00 13.18 11.78
C SER A 570 -18.40 11.89 12.36
N ASN A 571 -17.08 11.69 12.31
CA ASN A 571 -16.41 10.47 12.79
C ASN A 571 -15.24 10.80 13.72
N THR A 572 -15.55 11.32 14.91
CA THR A 572 -14.54 11.67 15.94
C THR A 572 -14.15 10.49 16.84
N ALA A 573 -14.83 9.35 16.72
CA ALA A 573 -14.64 8.19 17.61
C ALA A 573 -13.27 7.53 17.43
N ASP A 574 -12.74 7.51 16.20
CA ASP A 574 -11.48 6.83 15.85
C ASP A 574 -10.31 7.81 15.62
N GLY A 575 -10.52 9.11 15.82
CA GLY A 575 -9.49 10.15 15.66
C GLY A 575 -9.05 10.43 14.21
N ASN A 576 -9.56 9.68 13.21
CA ASN A 576 -9.21 9.86 11.79
C ASN A 576 -10.03 10.99 11.14
N THR A 577 -9.77 12.22 11.58
CA THR A 577 -10.49 13.38 11.05
C THR A 577 -9.83 13.96 9.81
N ALA A 578 -8.57 13.69 9.49
CA ALA A 578 -7.87 14.35 8.39
C ALA A 578 -8.44 13.96 7.02
N VAL A 579 -8.62 14.95 6.14
CA VAL A 579 -9.01 14.73 4.75
C VAL A 579 -8.05 15.46 3.83
N GLN A 580 -7.34 14.70 2.99
CA GLN A 580 -6.44 15.22 1.97
C GLN A 580 -7.19 15.40 0.65
N LEU A 581 -7.32 16.64 0.19
CA LEU A 581 -7.93 17.01 -1.07
C LEU A 581 -6.83 17.22 -2.12
N ARG A 582 -6.78 16.34 -3.13
CA ARG A 582 -5.60 16.20 -4.00
C ARG A 582 -5.87 16.65 -5.43
N SER A 583 -4.85 17.24 -6.06
CA SER A 583 -4.85 17.49 -7.50
C SER A 583 -4.35 16.33 -8.34
N TYR A 584 -3.90 15.25 -7.71
CA TYR A 584 -3.21 14.13 -8.35
C TYR A 584 -3.84 12.82 -7.89
N ASN A 585 -3.60 11.76 -8.66
CA ASN A 585 -4.06 10.42 -8.31
C ASN A 585 -3.29 9.88 -7.11
N PHE A 586 -4.03 9.20 -6.25
CA PHE A 586 -3.52 8.60 -5.02
C PHE A 586 -4.34 7.35 -4.79
N ASP A 587 -3.68 6.20 -4.77
CA ASP A 587 -4.33 4.90 -4.55
C ASP A 587 -4.53 4.70 -3.04
N ALA A 588 -5.46 5.47 -2.48
CA ALA A 588 -5.97 5.28 -1.13
C ALA A 588 -7.20 4.36 -1.15
N PRO A 589 -7.39 3.52 -0.11
CA PRO A 589 -8.59 2.70 0.03
C PRO A 589 -9.88 3.53 0.07
N ASN A 590 -9.82 4.79 0.54
CA ASN A 590 -10.97 5.67 0.66
C ASN A 590 -11.17 6.55 -0.59
N LYS A 591 -11.69 5.95 -1.68
CA LYS A 591 -12.06 6.66 -2.93
C LYS A 591 -13.17 7.71 -2.76
N GLU A 592 -13.85 7.73 -1.62
CA GLU A 592 -14.95 8.66 -1.30
C GLU A 592 -14.50 10.13 -1.18
N TYR A 593 -13.19 10.36 -0.96
CA TYR A 593 -12.58 11.69 -0.85
C TYR A 593 -11.95 12.19 -2.15
N ASP A 594 -12.33 11.62 -3.29
CA ASP A 594 -11.77 11.99 -4.59
C ASP A 594 -12.71 12.90 -5.41
N ASN A 595 -12.21 13.47 -6.51
CA ASN A 595 -12.94 14.28 -7.49
C ASN A 595 -13.48 15.61 -6.95
N TRP A 596 -12.64 16.38 -6.25
CA TRP A 596 -13.02 17.70 -5.74
C TRP A 596 -12.96 18.78 -6.81
N CYS A 597 -14.01 19.61 -6.90
CA CYS A 597 -13.92 20.90 -7.58
C CYS A 597 -12.99 21.82 -6.79
N ILE A 598 -12.26 22.70 -7.49
CA ILE A 598 -11.35 23.65 -6.84
C ILE A 598 -12.09 24.50 -5.79
N TRP A 599 -13.32 24.94 -6.09
CA TRP A 599 -14.13 25.71 -5.14
C TRP A 599 -14.64 24.89 -3.96
N GLU A 600 -14.88 23.58 -4.14
CA GLU A 600 -15.29 22.69 -3.06
C GLU A 600 -14.15 22.47 -2.08
N ALA A 601 -12.93 22.27 -2.59
CA ALA A 601 -11.74 22.15 -1.76
C ALA A 601 -11.46 23.44 -0.98
N ALA A 602 -11.59 24.60 -1.63
CA ALA A 602 -11.51 25.90 -0.99
C ALA A 602 -12.55 26.07 0.14
N ARG A 603 -13.79 25.63 -0.07
CA ARG A 603 -14.85 25.70 0.94
C ARG A 603 -14.60 24.72 2.09
N ALA A 604 -14.19 23.49 1.80
CA ALA A 604 -13.97 22.44 2.79
C ALA A 604 -12.85 22.84 3.76
N THR A 605 -11.71 23.31 3.22
CA THR A 605 -10.55 23.70 4.02
C THR A 605 -10.81 24.92 4.88
N SER A 606 -11.68 25.85 4.47
CA SER A 606 -11.95 27.09 5.21
C SER A 606 -13.17 27.02 6.14
N ALA A 607 -13.82 25.86 6.27
CA ALA A 607 -15.06 25.70 7.03
C ALA A 607 -14.81 25.67 8.55
N ALA A 608 -14.23 26.76 9.09
CA ALA A 608 -13.81 26.84 10.48
C ALA A 608 -15.04 26.80 11.42
N PRO A 609 -15.05 25.94 12.45
CA PRO A 609 -16.13 25.91 13.44
C PRO A 609 -16.37 27.30 14.02
N VAL A 610 -17.63 27.64 14.30
CA VAL A 610 -18.09 28.97 14.77
C VAL A 610 -18.07 30.06 13.68
N PHE A 611 -17.12 30.03 12.75
CA PHE A 611 -17.03 31.02 11.67
C PHE A 611 -17.97 30.71 10.49
N PHE A 612 -17.94 29.48 9.98
CA PHE A 612 -18.69 29.07 8.79
C PHE A 612 -19.52 27.82 9.01
N GLU A 613 -20.53 27.63 8.14
CA GLU A 613 -21.29 26.39 8.05
C GLU A 613 -20.41 25.26 7.49
N ARG A 614 -20.57 24.06 8.05
CA ARG A 614 -19.90 22.84 7.58
C ARG A 614 -20.27 22.55 6.12
N LEU A 615 -19.33 22.00 5.36
CA LEU A 615 -19.64 21.50 4.02
C LEU A 615 -20.22 20.08 4.13
N ARG A 616 -21.37 19.83 3.51
CA ARG A 616 -21.94 18.48 3.39
C ARG A 616 -21.75 17.96 1.98
N ARG A 617 -21.13 16.78 1.85
CA ARG A 617 -20.90 16.13 0.55
C ARG A 617 -20.82 14.61 0.75
N ASN A 618 -21.47 13.86 -0.14
CA ASN A 618 -21.44 12.39 -0.15
C ASN A 618 -21.78 11.74 1.20
N GLY A 619 -22.68 12.34 1.99
CA GLY A 619 -23.04 11.85 3.33
C GLY A 619 -22.07 12.24 4.46
N PHE A 620 -20.95 12.90 4.14
CA PHE A 620 -19.97 13.37 5.11
C PHE A 620 -20.08 14.87 5.40
N GLU A 621 -19.72 15.26 6.62
CA GLU A 621 -19.57 16.66 7.03
C GLU A 621 -18.09 17.02 7.13
N TYR A 622 -17.69 18.08 6.42
CA TYR A 622 -16.32 18.59 6.37
C TYR A 622 -16.22 19.94 7.09
N VAL A 623 -15.12 20.11 7.82
CA VAL A 623 -14.72 21.30 8.56
C VAL A 623 -13.26 21.66 8.22
N ASP A 624 -12.83 22.83 8.69
CA ASP A 624 -11.47 23.32 8.52
C ASP A 624 -10.42 22.34 9.07
N GLY A 625 -9.38 22.08 8.28
CA GLY A 625 -8.27 21.21 8.65
C GLY A 625 -7.40 21.77 9.78
N GLY A 626 -7.56 23.04 10.14
CA GLY A 626 -6.93 23.67 11.30
C GLY A 626 -7.19 22.88 12.59
N LEU A 627 -8.30 22.13 12.66
CA LEU A 627 -8.57 21.17 13.74
C LEU A 627 -7.60 19.96 13.70
N GLY A 628 -6.39 20.18 14.18
CA GLY A 628 -5.34 19.16 14.33
C GLY A 628 -4.31 19.11 13.19
N TRP A 629 -4.61 19.71 12.03
CA TRP A 629 -3.75 19.64 10.82
C TRP A 629 -3.38 21.01 10.27
N ASN A 630 -3.22 22.01 11.15
CA ASN A 630 -2.99 23.39 10.75
C ASN A 630 -1.70 23.63 9.95
N ASN A 631 -0.64 22.89 10.25
CA ASN A 631 0.57 22.84 9.44
C ASN A 631 0.57 21.53 8.65
N PRO A 632 0.38 21.56 7.32
CA PRO A 632 0.20 20.37 6.51
C PRO A 632 1.51 19.62 6.24
N ILE A 633 2.66 20.05 6.79
CA ILE A 633 3.99 19.51 6.48
C ILE A 633 4.11 17.99 6.71
N ILE A 634 3.48 17.46 7.77
CA ILE A 634 3.50 16.02 8.05
C ILE A 634 2.70 15.25 6.98
N ALA A 635 1.49 15.74 6.67
CA ALA A 635 0.65 15.13 5.64
C ALA A 635 1.33 15.21 4.27
N MET A 636 1.94 16.34 3.93
CA MET A 636 2.73 16.52 2.71
C MET A 636 3.92 15.55 2.67
N GLY A 637 4.66 15.36 3.76
CA GLY A 637 5.76 14.39 3.83
C GLY A 637 5.30 12.96 3.52
N ALA A 638 4.16 12.54 4.10
CA ALA A 638 3.58 11.24 3.79
C ALA A 638 3.17 11.10 2.31
N GLU A 639 2.59 12.15 1.71
CA GLU A 639 2.22 12.18 0.30
C GLU A 639 3.44 12.12 -0.62
N LEU A 640 4.53 12.83 -0.28
CA LEU A 640 5.78 12.79 -1.04
C LEU A 640 6.41 11.40 -1.01
N ASN A 641 6.42 10.75 0.16
CA ASN A 641 6.95 9.40 0.30
C ASN A 641 6.16 8.39 -0.52
N HIS A 642 4.83 8.53 -0.57
CA HIS A 642 3.99 7.69 -1.41
C HIS A 642 4.23 7.95 -2.91
N LEU A 643 4.32 9.22 -3.32
CA LEU A 643 4.44 9.59 -4.73
C LEU A 643 5.84 9.37 -5.33
N TYR A 644 6.89 9.51 -4.54
CA TYR A 644 8.27 9.59 -5.03
C TYR A 644 9.24 8.63 -4.34
N THR A 645 8.79 7.85 -3.36
CA THR A 645 9.58 7.13 -2.35
C THR A 645 10.17 8.05 -1.26
N LYS A 646 10.45 7.47 -0.08
CA LYS A 646 10.96 8.19 1.08
C LYS A 646 12.28 8.89 0.79
N ASP A 647 13.14 8.23 0.03
CA ASP A 647 14.55 8.62 -0.06
C ASP A 647 14.77 9.62 -1.21
N TYR A 648 13.76 9.86 -2.05
CA TYR A 648 13.83 10.84 -3.13
C TYR A 648 14.36 12.18 -2.61
N PRO A 649 15.36 12.83 -3.22
CA PRO A 649 16.05 13.92 -2.59
C PRO A 649 15.13 15.13 -2.53
N LYS A 650 15.09 15.84 -1.40
CA LYS A 650 14.40 17.13 -1.28
C LYS A 650 15.44 18.23 -1.22
N ALA A 651 15.53 19.05 -2.26
CA ALA A 651 16.45 20.20 -2.28
C ALA A 651 16.01 21.31 -1.33
N CYS A 652 14.70 21.53 -1.22
CA CYS A 652 14.14 22.56 -0.35
C CYS A 652 12.76 22.16 0.15
N VAL A 653 12.58 22.21 1.46
CA VAL A 653 11.30 22.05 2.13
C VAL A 653 10.98 23.37 2.84
N LEU A 654 10.10 24.17 2.25
CA LEU A 654 9.72 25.47 2.76
C LEU A 654 8.39 25.39 3.50
N SER A 655 8.39 25.68 4.80
CA SER A 655 7.18 25.78 5.63
C SER A 655 6.95 27.22 6.06
N LEU A 656 5.79 27.79 5.73
CA LEU A 656 5.44 29.17 6.05
C LEU A 656 4.27 29.22 7.03
N GLY A 657 4.52 29.84 8.19
CA GLY A 657 3.52 30.08 9.21
C GLY A 657 2.76 31.39 9.01
N THR A 658 1.63 31.53 9.70
CA THR A 658 0.78 32.75 9.70
C THR A 658 0.96 33.59 10.98
N GLY A 659 1.98 33.32 11.78
CA GLY A 659 2.25 33.98 13.05
C GLY A 659 1.89 33.13 14.27
N VAL A 660 2.71 33.25 15.33
CA VAL A 660 2.58 32.46 16.57
C VAL A 660 1.63 33.18 17.55
N PRO A 661 0.51 32.59 17.96
CA PRO A 661 -0.36 33.22 18.96
C PRO A 661 0.36 33.35 20.32
N PRO A 662 0.10 34.41 21.10
CA PRO A 662 0.69 34.56 22.43
C PRO A 662 0.26 33.42 23.38
N SER A 663 1.14 33.05 24.32
CA SER A 663 0.91 31.96 25.27
C SER A 663 -0.30 32.23 26.17
N MET A 664 -1.40 31.50 25.95
CA MET A 664 -2.58 31.54 26.82
C MET A 664 -2.60 30.36 27.79
N LYS A 665 -2.95 30.62 29.07
CA LYS A 665 -3.25 29.55 30.03
C LYS A 665 -4.66 29.04 29.76
N LEU A 666 -4.78 27.75 29.40
CA LEU A 666 -6.07 27.07 29.35
C LEU A 666 -6.69 27.07 30.75
N THR A 667 -7.77 27.82 30.93
CA THR A 667 -8.52 27.86 32.20
C THR A 667 -9.53 26.71 32.24
N THR A 668 -9.79 26.16 33.42
CA THR A 668 -10.76 25.07 33.63
C THR A 668 -12.20 25.57 33.40
N GLY A 669 -12.84 25.13 32.31
CA GLY A 669 -14.22 25.45 31.89
C GLY A 669 -14.48 24.99 30.44
N LEU A 670 -15.72 25.16 29.93
CA LEU A 670 -16.01 25.00 28.48
C LEU A 670 -14.92 25.74 27.69
N ALA A 671 -14.18 25.04 26.83
CA ALA A 671 -13.06 25.62 26.10
C ALA A 671 -13.52 26.94 25.46
N SER A 672 -12.93 28.06 25.89
CA SER A 672 -13.24 29.37 25.32
C SER A 672 -12.85 29.36 23.84
N VAL A 673 -13.47 30.20 23.01
CA VAL A 673 -13.12 30.27 21.57
C VAL A 673 -11.63 30.52 21.37
N ALA A 674 -10.98 31.26 22.28
CA ALA A 674 -9.54 31.43 22.32
C ALA A 674 -8.74 30.10 22.47
N GLY A 675 -9.24 29.15 23.27
CA GLY A 675 -8.65 27.81 23.40
C GLY A 675 -8.84 26.94 22.14
N PHE A 676 -10.00 27.04 21.48
CA PHE A 676 -10.21 26.41 20.16
C PHE A 676 -9.27 26.98 19.10
N ILE A 677 -9.09 28.29 19.06
CA ILE A 677 -8.16 28.97 18.16
C ILE A 677 -6.72 28.51 18.44
N GLN A 678 -6.31 28.38 19.71
CA GLN A 678 -4.97 27.92 20.07
C GLN A 678 -4.71 26.47 19.61
N ILE A 679 -5.68 25.56 19.78
CA ILE A 679 -5.60 24.19 19.25
C ILE A 679 -5.53 24.22 17.72
N ALA A 680 -6.36 25.05 17.09
CA ALA A 680 -6.45 25.15 15.64
C ALA A 680 -5.26 25.86 14.97
N THR A 681 -4.36 26.48 15.75
CA THR A 681 -3.22 27.27 15.26
C THR A 681 -1.87 26.75 15.76
N ASN A 682 -1.85 25.62 16.47
CA ASN A 682 -0.60 25.00 16.91
C ASN A 682 0.11 24.32 15.73
N SER A 683 1.02 25.06 15.09
CA SER A 683 1.81 24.61 13.95
C SER A 683 3.23 24.16 14.30
N GLU A 684 3.70 24.48 15.51
CA GLU A 684 5.11 24.34 15.91
C GLU A 684 5.48 22.89 16.19
N SER A 685 4.56 22.07 16.70
CA SER A 685 4.81 20.64 16.88
C SER A 685 5.14 19.94 15.56
N ALA A 686 4.37 20.21 14.50
CA ALA A 686 4.61 19.63 13.18
C ALA A 686 5.92 20.14 12.55
N HIS A 687 6.26 21.40 12.81
CA HIS A 687 7.55 21.96 12.41
C HIS A 687 8.72 21.24 13.08
N LEU A 688 8.71 21.05 14.40
CA LEU A 688 9.81 20.43 15.15
C LEU A 688 10.09 18.99 14.69
N VAL A 689 9.02 18.24 14.40
CA VAL A 689 9.10 16.89 13.83
C VAL A 689 9.80 16.96 12.47
N MET A 690 9.27 17.77 11.53
CA MET A 690 9.77 17.78 10.15
C MET A 690 11.10 18.49 9.95
N SER A 691 11.49 19.40 10.84
CA SER A 691 12.81 20.04 10.77
C SER A 691 13.94 19.05 10.98
N THR A 692 13.74 18.04 11.82
CA THR A 692 14.74 17.00 12.07
C THR A 692 14.92 16.09 10.84
N PHE A 693 13.85 15.82 10.10
CA PHE A 693 13.87 14.92 8.93
C PHE A 693 14.46 15.54 7.67
N TYR A 694 14.32 16.86 7.53
CA TYR A 694 14.69 17.54 6.29
C TYR A 694 15.85 18.50 6.48
N ASP A 695 16.54 18.49 7.62
CA ASP A 695 17.79 19.24 7.82
C ASP A 695 18.87 18.75 6.83
N PRO A 696 19.70 19.63 6.24
CA PRO A 696 19.70 21.10 6.31
C PRO A 696 18.84 21.77 5.21
N ASN A 697 17.94 21.02 4.57
CA ASN A 697 17.11 21.47 3.44
C ASN A 697 15.75 22.04 3.88
N TYR A 698 15.48 22.08 5.18
CA TYR A 698 14.24 22.56 5.77
C TYR A 698 14.32 24.03 6.20
N TYR A 699 13.36 24.84 5.76
CA TYR A 699 13.23 26.24 6.14
C TYR A 699 11.85 26.48 6.74
N ARG A 700 11.81 26.99 7.97
CA ARG A 700 10.58 27.48 8.61
C ARG A 700 10.67 28.98 8.79
N PHE A 701 9.71 29.69 8.24
CA PHE A 701 9.51 31.10 8.53
C PHE A 701 8.14 31.30 9.16
N ASN A 702 8.14 31.77 10.41
CA ASN A 702 6.92 32.04 11.15
C ASN A 702 7.13 33.27 12.03
N LEU A 703 6.24 34.25 11.91
CA LEU A 703 6.33 35.50 12.65
C LEU A 703 6.03 35.23 14.14
N SER A 704 7.03 35.37 15.03
CA SER A 704 6.86 35.14 16.47
C SER A 704 7.02 36.43 17.29
N LEU A 705 6.50 36.46 18.52
CA LEU A 705 6.63 37.62 19.41
C LEU A 705 8.10 37.91 19.78
N HIS A 706 8.91 36.85 19.97
CA HIS A 706 10.33 36.97 20.27
C HIS A 706 11.08 37.61 19.09
N ASP A 707 10.73 37.19 17.87
CA ASP A 707 11.37 37.65 16.64
C ASP A 707 10.81 39.00 16.17
N SER A 708 9.60 39.36 16.62
CA SER A 708 9.01 40.68 16.43
C SER A 708 9.44 41.69 17.49
N GLY A 709 9.79 41.31 18.72
CA GLY A 709 10.00 42.26 19.82
C GLY A 709 8.69 42.92 20.31
N ASP A 710 8.76 44.02 21.07
CA ASP A 710 7.61 44.88 21.45
C ASP A 710 7.20 45.81 20.28
N ASP A 711 7.16 45.25 19.06
CA ASP A 711 6.89 45.98 17.82
C ASP A 711 5.38 46.22 17.67
N SER A 712 4.92 47.25 18.35
CA SER A 712 3.63 47.86 18.05
C SER A 712 3.69 48.61 16.71
N VAL A 713 2.59 48.60 15.97
CA VAL A 713 2.43 49.27 14.66
C VAL A 713 1.19 50.17 14.68
N SER A 714 1.15 51.20 13.82
CA SER A 714 -0.06 52.02 13.69
C SER A 714 -1.16 51.20 13.03
N GLY A 715 -2.33 51.10 13.66
CA GLY A 715 -3.47 50.35 13.14
C GLY A 715 -4.80 51.04 13.43
N LEU A 716 -5.82 50.69 12.66
CA LEU A 716 -7.15 51.28 12.77
C LEU A 716 -8.01 50.52 13.77
N VAL A 717 -8.26 51.12 14.93
CA VAL A 717 -9.09 50.53 15.98
C VAL A 717 -10.49 51.16 15.97
N PRO A 718 -11.58 50.37 16.11
CA PRO A 718 -12.93 50.90 16.25
C PRO A 718 -13.12 51.68 17.56
N GLY A 719 -13.42 52.98 17.48
CA GLY A 719 -13.75 53.81 18.64
C GLY A 719 -15.23 53.73 19.02
N ARG A 720 -15.54 53.65 20.33
CA ARG A 720 -16.93 53.51 20.85
C ARG A 720 -17.91 54.61 20.40
N ILE A 721 -17.43 55.80 20.02
CA ILE A 721 -18.27 56.99 19.74
C ILE A 721 -17.88 57.74 18.44
N TYR A 722 -16.65 57.58 17.91
CA TYR A 722 -16.09 58.49 16.89
C TYR A 722 -15.57 57.82 15.60
N GLY A 723 -16.10 56.64 15.21
CA GLY A 723 -15.58 55.91 14.04
C GLY A 723 -14.22 55.26 14.31
N THR A 724 -13.44 54.98 13.26
CA THR A 724 -12.10 54.37 13.36
C THR A 724 -11.05 55.43 13.71
N ARG A 725 -10.13 55.10 14.63
CA ARG A 725 -8.98 55.94 14.98
C ARG A 725 -7.68 55.17 14.77
N GLU A 726 -6.61 55.87 14.40
CA GLU A 726 -5.26 55.32 14.41
C GLU A 726 -4.76 55.21 15.86
N GLU A 727 -4.42 54.01 16.29
CA GLU A 727 -3.80 53.71 17.58
C GLU A 727 -2.69 52.66 17.39
N MET A 728 -1.77 52.58 18.35
CA MET A 728 -0.72 51.55 18.33
C MET A 728 -1.36 50.18 18.65
N VAL A 729 -1.34 49.27 17.67
CA VAL A 729 -1.83 47.91 17.82
C VAL A 729 -0.65 47.00 18.14
N LYS A 730 -0.80 46.19 19.19
CA LYS A 730 0.23 45.25 19.66
C LYS A 730 0.13 43.91 18.93
N TYR A 731 1.25 43.21 18.83
CA TYR A 731 1.33 41.85 18.28
C TYR A 731 0.21 40.93 18.80
N GLU A 732 -0.01 40.91 20.11
CA GLU A 732 -1.02 40.07 20.77
C GLU A 732 -2.45 40.35 20.29
N GLN A 733 -2.76 41.59 19.94
CA GLN A 733 -4.10 41.98 19.46
C GLN A 733 -4.32 41.51 18.01
N VAL A 734 -3.27 41.55 17.21
CA VAL A 734 -3.31 41.16 15.79
C VAL A 734 -3.27 39.63 15.63
N MET A 735 -2.51 38.93 16.46
CA MET A 735 -2.29 37.49 16.33
C MET A 735 -3.39 36.61 16.94
N VAL A 736 -4.35 37.21 17.66
CA VAL A 736 -5.50 36.49 18.24
C VAL A 736 -6.72 36.49 17.31
N ALA A 737 -6.99 37.60 16.61
CA ALA A 737 -8.17 37.72 15.75
C ALA A 737 -7.93 37.13 14.35
N MET A 738 -8.68 36.10 13.98
CA MET A 738 -8.55 35.43 12.67
C MET A 738 -9.43 36.03 11.57
N ASP A 739 -10.41 36.86 11.92
CA ASP A 739 -11.41 37.45 11.02
C ASP A 739 -11.27 38.98 10.86
N ASP A 740 -10.30 39.62 11.55
CA ASP A 740 -10.14 41.08 11.53
C ASP A 740 -9.35 41.57 10.31
N TYR A 741 -10.03 41.61 9.15
CA TYR A 741 -9.44 42.08 7.90
C TYR A 741 -8.97 43.54 7.95
N LYS A 742 -9.41 44.36 8.91
CA LYS A 742 -8.97 45.76 9.04
C LYS A 742 -7.53 45.88 9.53
N ASN A 743 -7.01 44.85 10.18
CA ASN A 743 -5.63 44.81 10.64
C ASN A 743 -4.65 44.22 9.61
N ILE A 744 -5.08 43.89 8.38
CA ILE A 744 -4.18 43.43 7.31
C ILE A 744 -2.98 44.36 7.09
N PRO A 745 -3.13 45.71 7.05
CA PRO A 745 -1.98 46.61 6.93
C PRO A 745 -0.99 46.48 8.10
N ALA A 746 -1.49 46.31 9.32
CA ALA A 746 -0.67 46.10 10.51
C ALA A 746 0.09 44.76 10.46
N ILE A 747 -0.56 43.68 10.00
CA ILE A 747 0.10 42.37 9.81
C ILE A 747 1.24 42.52 8.80
N ARG A 748 1.00 43.18 7.65
CA ARG A 748 2.02 43.42 6.62
C ARG A 748 3.21 44.19 7.18
N GLU A 749 2.99 45.27 7.93
CA GLU A 749 4.07 46.05 8.53
C GLU A 749 4.89 45.21 9.53
N MET A 750 4.23 44.41 10.38
CA MET A 750 4.93 43.51 11.30
C MET A 750 5.75 42.45 10.56
N THR A 751 5.21 41.86 9.49
CA THR A 751 5.93 40.90 8.65
C THR A 751 7.13 41.57 7.96
N ASP A 752 6.98 42.78 7.42
CA ASP A 752 8.07 43.51 6.77
C ASP A 752 9.22 43.82 7.76
N LYS A 753 8.91 44.16 9.02
CA LYS A 753 9.92 44.30 10.09
C LYS A 753 10.65 42.99 10.39
N TYR A 754 9.92 41.88 10.48
CA TYR A 754 10.48 40.55 10.66
C TYR A 754 11.41 40.15 9.52
N LEU A 755 10.99 40.35 8.26
CA LEU A 755 11.80 40.07 7.06
C LEU A 755 13.13 40.83 7.06
N GLY A 756 13.17 42.03 7.64
CA GLY A 756 14.41 42.81 7.81
C GLY A 756 15.41 42.18 8.78
N ARG A 757 14.97 41.31 9.69
CA ARG A 757 15.82 40.64 10.69
C ARG A 757 16.36 39.29 10.20
N ILE A 758 15.58 38.56 9.40
CA ILE A 758 15.92 37.22 8.90
C ILE A 758 16.47 37.22 7.47
N GLY A 759 17.13 38.32 7.07
CA GLY A 759 17.54 38.54 5.69
C GLY A 759 18.57 37.53 5.18
N GLU A 760 19.40 36.98 6.07
CA GLU A 760 20.40 35.96 5.74
C GLU A 760 19.75 34.59 5.50
N GLU A 761 18.83 34.13 6.36
CA GLU A 761 18.15 32.85 6.15
C GLU A 761 17.27 32.87 4.90
N LEU A 762 16.64 34.01 4.59
CA LEU A 762 15.86 34.19 3.35
C LEU A 762 16.74 34.10 2.10
N ASN A 763 17.96 34.64 2.14
CA ASN A 763 18.92 34.49 1.05
C ASN A 763 19.33 33.03 0.87
N ALA A 764 19.67 32.34 1.96
CA ALA A 764 20.05 30.94 1.90
C ALA A 764 18.93 30.07 1.31
N CYS A 765 17.68 30.29 1.73
CA CYS A 765 16.52 29.60 1.17
C CYS A 765 16.34 29.90 -0.33
N ALA A 766 16.38 31.17 -0.74
CA ALA A 766 16.19 31.58 -2.12
C ALA A 766 17.29 31.06 -3.05
N GLU A 767 18.55 31.10 -2.60
CA GLU A 767 19.69 30.55 -3.34
C GLU A 767 19.55 29.04 -3.54
N LYS A 768 19.13 28.31 -2.51
CA LYS A 768 18.92 26.87 -2.59
C LYS A 768 17.80 26.51 -3.57
N MET A 769 16.70 27.26 -3.54
CA MET A 769 15.60 27.12 -4.51
C MET A 769 16.05 27.42 -5.94
N TYR A 770 16.84 28.48 -6.14
CA TYR A 770 17.38 28.86 -7.44
C TYR A 770 18.34 27.79 -8.00
N ILE A 771 19.28 27.29 -7.19
CA ILE A 771 20.20 26.23 -7.61
C ILE A 771 19.41 24.97 -8.00
N ALA A 772 18.39 24.63 -7.22
CA ALA A 772 17.54 23.48 -7.49
C ALA A 772 16.65 23.65 -8.74
N SER A 773 16.30 24.87 -9.15
CA SER A 773 15.53 25.11 -10.37
C SER A 773 16.35 25.06 -11.67
N LYS A 774 17.69 25.02 -11.57
CA LYS A 774 18.60 24.93 -12.73
C LYS A 774 19.06 23.51 -13.04
N LYS A 775 18.78 22.55 -12.17
CA LYS A 775 19.07 21.12 -12.34
C LYS A 775 17.82 20.40 -12.81
#